data_AF-A0A437PSE8-F1
#
_entry.id   AF-A0A437PSE8-F1
#
_cell.length_a   1.000
_cell.length_b   1.000
_cell.length_c   1.000
_cell.angle_alpha   90.00
_cell.angle_beta   90.00
_cell.angle_gamma   90.00
#
_symmetry.space_group_name_H-M   'P 1'
#
loop_
_entity.id
_entity.type
_entity.pdbx_description
1 polymer ?
#
loop_
_entity_poly.entity_id
_entity_poly.type
_entity_poly.pdbx_seq_one_letter_code
_entity_poly.pdbx_strand_id
1 'polypeptide(L)'
;MRPTTSRRALRLASALVAAGLALSAAPPALAADDGSLLTLTDSQAEKLAEHALLNPYADADRETVDPQGANDREASAPQATEGNADATGSVTIGPKSTLEGVRGLGATLPAGGRDGDYFTLHSLGSVQRSKADGTALWRRDSASLHADWQDKPTKPWQKEPGPARIMMGYNAVSPFTPASGQGYDTGDLTGDGVPDVVFSASVGISPYRPFTSPGSALPNGTFVTVLDGRTGDTLWTKLYAYVRHVKIVGGTLLVADSPYYNLNRPAGATATLTGIRFSYADGALTPAHTWTYDTKETGNTGWGAVEDLGGGRAAVSWDTRKTATTAGQGHTLVLDTADGDVKWRTESPLFSRQLHWDASRGRLVALEQSDPTAGVKYEIDAYDPADGKRTTLDTRINALPVTMTVGDFSGDKKNEYAVSESTLDPYLWINANTVRVMDGDDAGTALWSHTVKRDADNSHDGPSVWGLDVVDRRLVASAQDDTAINDADNPGGGRFASLTVFGADGAVRWQEKGLGASPMFQQPFRDGDGWHVRAVDQEQNVRTYGLGSGRQEELVPLQGDLSSAQATDLDGDKKPDVVAGGTSHGVWAWSGPSLTGGRPKLLWKATVPGQVHGIEKGDVDGDGVDEIVVAADTAVVVLDGRTGRTRARIDGDGQFVRSVTVADLNGDRRADILVPTDKLRAYRGDGSRLWTYAAPASAGSVLFADPAVAEGRVYAQYTSVDALDLESPAVDGVALEARSGTPKWTAGPKAPEQSDGKLHGAVLSHAVYASPKIPYADGHAVVYTWVTMASSDVNATPDVTTLRNVVEIRDGRTGEVLHQDIAGGAWTLGNYFTGDEGLVLAGTASFRTYTPGGQDYSIYTMATAETGGFITGPGGRRLLIAGTDAGAELYDPAVLTAGRNYPAAVGRITFSGARNYLAADLDGDGVDDVVNLNFDATGYDRMTQTQGGRYLMQDDAIHQMTVSTLS
;
A
#
# COMPACT_ATOMS: atom_id res chain seq x y z
N MET A 1 62.95 -31.86 8.18
CA MET A 1 61.99 -32.86 8.70
C MET A 1 61.86 -32.64 10.21
N ARG A 2 60.62 -32.69 10.71
CA ARG A 2 60.09 -32.42 12.08
C ARG A 2 59.63 -30.98 12.39
N PRO A 3 58.48 -30.86 13.09
CA PRO A 3 57.40 -29.97 12.66
C PRO A 3 57.02 -28.89 13.69
N THR A 4 56.29 -27.92 13.17
CA THR A 4 55.64 -26.78 13.85
C THR A 4 54.53 -27.21 14.80
N THR A 5 54.62 -26.76 16.05
CA THR A 5 53.55 -26.83 17.05
C THR A 5 52.52 -25.72 16.85
N SER A 6 51.26 -26.11 17.04
CA SER A 6 50.02 -25.43 16.70
C SER A 6 49.69 -24.21 17.59
N ARG A 7 49.29 -23.10 16.96
CA ARG A 7 48.74 -21.86 17.56
C ARG A 7 47.26 -22.00 18.01
N ARG A 8 46.77 -23.21 18.34
CA ARG A 8 45.41 -23.40 18.87
C ARG A 8 45.28 -23.11 20.37
N ALA A 9 46.37 -23.15 21.13
CA ALA A 9 46.31 -23.03 22.60
C ALA A 9 46.13 -21.59 23.10
N LEU A 10 46.45 -20.56 22.30
CA LEU A 10 46.31 -19.17 22.74
C LEU A 10 44.90 -18.58 22.55
N ARG A 11 44.05 -19.17 21.69
CA ARG A 11 42.66 -18.69 21.46
C ARG A 11 41.68 -19.03 22.60
N LEU A 12 41.99 -20.03 23.42
CA LEU A 12 41.11 -20.41 24.55
C LEU A 12 41.28 -19.51 25.79
N ALA A 13 42.41 -18.84 25.96
CA ALA A 13 42.66 -18.00 27.13
C ALA A 13 42.02 -16.61 27.02
N SER A 14 41.83 -16.10 25.80
CA SER A 14 41.17 -14.81 25.53
C SER A 14 39.64 -14.88 25.67
N ALA A 15 39.04 -16.07 25.52
CA ALA A 15 37.60 -16.29 25.57
C ALA A 15 37.00 -16.23 27.00
N LEU A 16 37.82 -16.30 28.05
CA LEU A 16 37.33 -16.41 29.44
C LEU A 16 37.29 -15.08 30.22
N VAL A 17 37.77 -13.97 29.65
CA VAL A 17 37.67 -12.63 30.29
C VAL A 17 36.52 -11.80 29.70
N ALA A 18 35.99 -12.16 28.53
CA ALA A 18 34.83 -11.51 27.89
C ALA A 18 33.46 -12.07 28.33
N ALA A 19 33.43 -13.12 29.16
CA ALA A 19 32.20 -13.79 29.61
C ALA A 19 31.38 -13.01 30.67
N GLY A 20 31.78 -11.76 31.00
CA GLY A 20 31.11 -10.94 32.02
C GLY A 20 30.01 -10.01 31.52
N LEU A 21 29.85 -9.80 30.20
CA LEU A 21 28.90 -8.80 29.65
C LEU A 21 28.13 -9.23 28.37
N ALA A 22 28.14 -10.51 28.00
CA ALA A 22 27.40 -11.02 26.85
C ALA A 22 26.48 -12.19 27.26
N LEU A 23 25.26 -11.87 27.68
CA LEU A 23 24.19 -12.84 27.95
C LEU A 23 22.97 -12.51 27.07
N SER A 24 23.13 -12.74 25.76
CA SER A 24 22.03 -12.97 24.81
C SER A 24 22.54 -13.51 23.47
N ALA A 25 23.43 -14.52 23.49
CA ALA A 25 23.68 -15.33 22.31
C ALA A 25 22.75 -16.55 22.39
N ALA A 26 21.57 -16.46 21.78
CA ALA A 26 20.78 -17.65 21.51
C ALA A 26 21.58 -18.52 20.50
N PRO A 27 21.63 -19.85 20.66
CA PRO A 27 22.21 -20.71 19.64
C PRO A 27 21.45 -20.54 18.32
N PRO A 28 22.11 -20.62 17.16
CA PRO A 28 21.41 -20.60 15.88
C PRO A 28 20.40 -21.74 15.81
N ALA A 29 19.14 -21.40 15.56
CA ALA A 29 18.07 -22.37 15.39
C ALA A 29 18.25 -23.08 14.04
N LEU A 30 18.48 -24.40 14.11
CA LEU A 30 18.50 -25.38 13.01
C LEU A 30 19.58 -25.21 11.93
N ALA A 31 20.84 -25.36 12.32
CA ALA A 31 21.59 -26.41 11.62
C ALA A 31 21.11 -27.75 12.18
N ALA A 32 21.14 -28.84 11.42
CA ALA A 32 21.20 -30.16 12.04
C ALA A 32 22.21 -30.12 13.20
N ASP A 33 21.98 -30.87 14.27
CA ASP A 33 22.81 -30.92 15.49
C ASP A 33 24.33 -31.18 15.25
N ASP A 34 24.79 -31.28 13.99
CA ASP A 34 26.16 -31.48 13.53
C ASP A 34 26.81 -30.31 12.74
N GLY A 35 26.10 -29.22 12.43
CA GLY A 35 26.66 -28.08 11.66
C GLY A 35 26.84 -28.33 10.15
N SER A 36 26.13 -29.30 9.58
CA SER A 36 26.14 -29.59 8.13
C SER A 36 25.49 -28.49 7.28
N LEU A 37 25.94 -28.37 6.02
CA LEU A 37 25.46 -27.38 5.04
C LEU A 37 24.07 -27.76 4.49
N LEU A 38 23.08 -26.89 4.69
CA LEU A 38 21.72 -27.02 4.17
C LEU A 38 21.74 -26.91 2.64
N THR A 39 21.27 -27.93 1.93
CA THR A 39 21.19 -27.92 0.46
C THR A 39 19.74 -28.07 0.03
N LEU A 40 19.28 -27.18 -0.86
CA LEU A 40 17.89 -27.16 -1.33
C LEU A 40 17.76 -27.88 -2.67
N THR A 41 16.60 -28.49 -2.92
CA THR A 41 16.18 -28.83 -4.29
C THR A 41 15.80 -27.57 -5.06
N ASP A 42 15.77 -27.61 -6.40
CA ASP A 42 15.34 -26.48 -7.23
C ASP A 42 13.94 -25.98 -6.79
N SER A 43 12.99 -26.90 -6.57
CA SER A 43 11.64 -26.56 -6.11
C SER A 43 11.60 -25.92 -4.72
N GLN A 44 12.46 -26.37 -3.79
CA GLN A 44 12.57 -25.73 -2.47
C GLN A 44 13.17 -24.33 -2.57
N ALA A 45 14.18 -24.13 -3.42
CA ALA A 45 14.79 -22.82 -3.63
C ALA A 45 13.81 -21.85 -4.29
N GLU A 46 13.01 -22.31 -5.25
CA GLU A 46 11.97 -21.50 -5.91
C GLU A 46 10.88 -21.09 -4.92
N LYS A 47 10.31 -22.05 -4.16
CA LYS A 47 9.33 -21.73 -3.11
C LYS A 47 9.87 -20.76 -2.07
N LEU A 48 11.09 -21.00 -1.60
CA LEU A 48 11.74 -20.10 -0.65
C LEU A 48 11.91 -18.69 -1.22
N ALA A 49 12.30 -18.57 -2.50
CA ALA A 49 12.41 -17.28 -3.17
C ALA A 49 11.05 -16.57 -3.36
N GLU A 50 9.93 -17.29 -3.42
CA GLU A 50 8.59 -16.70 -3.55
C GLU A 50 8.11 -15.98 -2.28
N HIS A 51 8.63 -16.36 -1.10
CA HIS A 51 8.18 -15.77 0.16
C HIS A 51 9.27 -15.00 0.92
N ALA A 52 10.56 -15.35 0.77
CA ALA A 52 11.69 -14.64 1.37
C ALA A 52 12.11 -13.38 0.56
N LEU A 53 11.14 -12.51 0.31
CA LEU A 53 11.29 -11.17 -0.26
C LEU A 53 10.37 -10.18 0.43
N LEU A 54 10.77 -8.92 0.41
CA LEU A 54 9.84 -7.81 0.59
C LEU A 54 9.16 -7.51 -0.76
N ASN A 55 7.82 -7.51 -0.79
CA ASN A 55 7.08 -7.15 -2.01
C ASN A 55 6.94 -5.61 -2.08
N PRO A 56 7.65 -4.92 -2.99
CA PRO A 56 7.57 -3.47 -3.04
C PRO A 56 6.24 -2.95 -3.59
N TYR A 57 5.47 -3.79 -4.31
CA TYR A 57 4.31 -3.35 -5.12
C TYR A 57 2.96 -3.61 -4.47
N ALA A 58 2.91 -4.33 -3.33
CA ALA A 58 1.67 -4.66 -2.63
C ALA A 58 0.58 -5.38 -3.47
N ASP A 59 0.97 -6.04 -4.58
CA ASP A 59 0.07 -6.87 -5.39
C ASP A 59 -0.50 -8.03 -4.54
N ALA A 60 -1.81 -8.26 -4.67
CA ALA A 60 -2.56 -9.34 -4.04
C ALA A 60 -1.95 -10.71 -4.31
N ASP A 61 -1.87 -11.54 -3.26
CA ASP A 61 -1.65 -12.98 -3.31
C ASP A 61 -0.43 -13.50 -4.10
N ARG A 62 0.47 -14.11 -3.33
CA ARG A 62 1.54 -14.99 -3.79
C ARG A 62 0.98 -16.28 -4.39
N GLU A 63 0.18 -16.21 -5.45
CA GLU A 63 0.05 -17.33 -6.38
C GLU A 63 1.24 -17.27 -7.33
N THR A 64 2.09 -18.30 -7.22
CA THR A 64 3.15 -18.69 -8.14
C THR A 64 3.03 -18.04 -9.52
N VAL A 65 3.85 -17.02 -9.79
CA VAL A 65 4.10 -16.55 -11.15
C VAL A 65 4.90 -17.64 -11.83
N ASP A 66 4.21 -18.55 -12.53
CA ASP A 66 4.82 -19.40 -13.53
C ASP A 66 5.15 -18.51 -14.75
N PRO A 67 6.42 -18.18 -15.02
CA PRO A 67 6.80 -17.44 -16.22
C PRO A 67 6.54 -18.23 -17.52
N GLN A 68 6.08 -19.50 -17.43
CA GLN A 68 5.73 -20.36 -18.56
C GLN A 68 4.23 -20.48 -18.85
N GLY A 69 3.35 -19.80 -18.11
CA GLY A 69 1.93 -19.75 -18.46
C GLY A 69 1.33 -21.14 -18.70
N ALA A 70 1.35 -22.01 -17.69
CA ALA A 70 0.58 -23.26 -17.70
C ALA A 70 -0.65 -23.24 -16.77
N ASN A 71 -1.14 -22.06 -16.39
CA ASN A 71 -2.45 -21.91 -15.77
C ASN A 71 -3.38 -21.11 -16.71
N ASP A 72 -3.89 -21.82 -17.72
CA ASP A 72 -5.15 -21.50 -18.37
C ASP A 72 -6.28 -21.62 -17.32
N ARG A 73 -6.40 -20.62 -16.45
CA ARG A 73 -7.70 -20.21 -15.94
C ARG A 73 -8.06 -18.94 -16.69
N GLU A 74 -8.52 -19.14 -17.92
CA GLU A 74 -9.51 -18.24 -18.50
C GLU A 74 -10.67 -18.16 -17.50
N ALA A 75 -10.63 -17.15 -16.63
CA ALA A 75 -11.86 -16.57 -16.14
C ALA A 75 -12.56 -16.05 -17.39
N SER A 76 -13.42 -16.90 -17.93
CA SER A 76 -14.35 -16.56 -19.00
C SER A 76 -15.32 -15.54 -18.44
N ALA A 77 -14.88 -14.28 -18.37
CA ALA A 77 -15.80 -13.17 -18.33
C ALA A 77 -16.68 -13.30 -19.59
N PRO A 78 -18.00 -13.47 -19.46
CA PRO A 78 -18.85 -13.55 -20.63
C PRO A 78 -18.64 -12.30 -21.46
N GLN A 79 -18.25 -12.55 -22.71
CA GLN A 79 -18.02 -11.56 -23.75
C GLN A 79 -19.31 -10.77 -23.95
N ALA A 80 -19.46 -9.63 -23.27
CA ALA A 80 -20.48 -8.66 -23.61
C ALA A 80 -20.07 -8.10 -24.97
N THR A 81 -20.78 -8.53 -26.00
CA THR A 81 -20.74 -7.86 -27.30
C THR A 81 -21.10 -6.39 -27.05
N GLU A 82 -20.20 -5.47 -27.43
CA GLU A 82 -20.49 -4.04 -27.50
C GLU A 82 -21.60 -3.83 -28.54
N GLY A 83 -22.83 -4.02 -28.08
CA GLY A 83 -24.02 -3.59 -28.80
C GLY A 83 -24.09 -2.08 -28.69
N ASN A 84 -23.61 -1.38 -29.72
CA ASN A 84 -24.11 -0.05 -30.07
C ASN A 84 -25.60 -0.18 -30.40
N ALA A 85 -26.43 -0.28 -29.37
CA ALA A 85 -27.81 0.12 -29.47
C ALA A 85 -27.80 1.63 -29.23
N ASP A 86 -28.09 2.41 -30.28
CA ASP A 86 -28.49 3.81 -30.16
C ASP A 86 -29.72 3.86 -29.24
N ALA A 87 -29.47 3.95 -27.93
CA ALA A 87 -30.50 4.19 -26.94
C ALA A 87 -30.74 5.70 -26.95
N THR A 88 -31.94 6.11 -27.37
CA THR A 88 -32.45 7.45 -27.11
C THR A 88 -32.28 7.78 -25.62
N GLY A 89 -31.46 8.78 -25.28
CA GLY A 89 -31.19 9.18 -23.89
C GLY A 89 -29.92 8.58 -23.26
N SER A 90 -28.83 8.39 -24.02
CA SER A 90 -27.50 8.14 -23.45
C SER A 90 -26.98 9.34 -22.66
N VAL A 91 -26.14 9.08 -21.65
CA VAL A 91 -25.45 10.09 -20.84
C VAL A 91 -23.96 9.90 -21.02
N THR A 92 -23.25 10.96 -21.41
CA THR A 92 -21.80 10.94 -21.52
C THR A 92 -21.20 11.30 -20.17
N ILE A 93 -20.25 10.51 -19.68
CA ILE A 93 -19.47 10.79 -18.48
C ILE A 93 -18.07 11.22 -18.92
N GLY A 94 -17.72 12.48 -18.70
CA GLY A 94 -16.48 13.08 -19.18
C GLY A 94 -15.51 13.39 -18.05
N PRO A 95 -14.38 12.66 -17.90
CA PRO A 95 -13.35 12.97 -16.92
C PRO A 95 -12.80 14.39 -17.08
N LYS A 96 -12.58 15.09 -15.97
CA LYS A 96 -12.09 16.48 -15.93
C LYS A 96 -10.77 16.62 -15.21
N SER A 97 -10.73 16.18 -13.96
CA SER A 97 -9.52 16.21 -13.14
C SER A 97 -9.30 14.87 -12.46
N THR A 98 -8.05 14.50 -12.34
CA THR A 98 -7.61 13.26 -11.71
C THR A 98 -6.52 13.58 -10.71
N LEU A 99 -6.61 12.96 -9.53
CA LEU A 99 -5.63 13.05 -8.45
C LEU A 99 -5.20 11.61 -8.12
N GLU A 100 -4.03 11.19 -8.62
CA GLU A 100 -3.47 9.86 -8.33
C GLU A 100 -2.98 9.79 -6.87
N GLY A 101 -3.19 8.66 -6.20
CA GLY A 101 -2.67 8.37 -4.87
C GLY A 101 -1.22 7.89 -4.92
N VAL A 102 -0.38 8.24 -3.95
CA VAL A 102 0.93 7.56 -3.79
C VAL A 102 0.70 6.15 -3.22
N ARG A 103 1.39 5.14 -3.75
CA ARG A 103 1.22 3.74 -3.35
C ARG A 103 2.51 2.93 -3.43
N GLY A 104 2.55 1.84 -2.68
CA GLY A 104 3.69 0.92 -2.61
C GLY A 104 4.78 1.41 -1.65
N LEU A 105 5.93 0.72 -1.65
CA LEU A 105 7.06 1.14 -0.82
C LEU A 105 7.57 2.52 -1.25
N GLY A 106 7.78 3.40 -0.28
CA GLY A 106 8.35 4.72 -0.48
C GLY A 106 9.80 4.81 0.00
N ALA A 107 10.65 5.46 -0.78
CA ALA A 107 12.01 5.84 -0.42
C ALA A 107 12.17 7.37 -0.44
N THR A 108 13.02 7.91 0.44
CA THR A 108 13.39 9.33 0.42
C THR A 108 14.85 9.53 0.00
N LEU A 109 15.09 10.55 -0.80
CA LEU A 109 16.42 10.92 -1.31
C LEU A 109 16.69 12.41 -1.07
N PRO A 110 17.94 12.83 -0.87
CA PRO A 110 18.25 14.24 -0.68
C PRO A 110 18.08 15.02 -1.99
N ALA A 111 17.43 16.19 -1.95
CA ALA A 111 17.28 17.07 -3.12
C ALA A 111 18.37 18.17 -3.19
N GLY A 112 19.44 18.05 -2.40
CA GLY A 112 20.50 19.04 -2.27
C GLY A 112 20.09 20.30 -1.49
N GLY A 113 21.05 21.18 -1.21
CA GLY A 113 20.82 22.42 -0.44
C GLY A 113 20.94 22.25 1.09
N ARG A 114 20.85 23.36 1.83
CA ARG A 114 20.93 23.39 3.31
C ARG A 114 19.56 23.29 4.00
N ASP A 115 18.48 23.35 3.21
CA ASP A 115 17.13 23.57 3.71
C ASP A 115 16.35 22.27 3.95
N GLY A 116 16.98 21.09 3.79
CA GLY A 116 16.40 19.78 4.11
C GLY A 116 15.38 19.23 3.09
N ASP A 117 15.30 19.85 1.90
CA ASP A 117 14.50 19.38 0.77
C ASP A 117 14.84 17.92 0.39
N TYR A 118 13.82 17.21 -0.07
CA TYR A 118 13.94 15.79 -0.38
C TYR A 118 13.02 15.36 -1.50
N PHE A 119 13.42 14.29 -2.18
CA PHE A 119 12.56 13.54 -3.08
C PHE A 119 11.88 12.39 -2.33
N THR A 120 10.69 12.03 -2.76
CA THR A 120 10.01 10.78 -2.42
C THR A 120 9.75 10.00 -3.70
N LEU A 121 10.18 8.75 -3.76
CA LEU A 121 9.90 7.82 -4.86
C LEU A 121 9.09 6.66 -4.31
N HIS A 122 8.00 6.30 -5.00
CA HIS A 122 7.16 5.17 -4.66
C HIS A 122 7.23 4.10 -5.73
N SER A 123 7.24 2.83 -5.32
CA SER A 123 7.38 1.69 -6.22
C SER A 123 6.28 1.61 -7.30
N LEU A 124 5.11 2.22 -7.08
CA LEU A 124 4.00 2.28 -8.02
C LEU A 124 3.89 3.65 -8.74
N GLY A 125 5.01 4.33 -8.96
CA GLY A 125 5.12 5.32 -10.05
C GLY A 125 5.10 6.79 -9.64
N SER A 126 4.91 7.10 -8.35
CA SER A 126 4.93 8.49 -7.89
C SER A 126 6.35 8.97 -7.54
N VAL A 127 6.74 10.11 -8.11
CA VAL A 127 7.99 10.83 -7.79
C VAL A 127 7.63 12.28 -7.43
N GLN A 128 8.09 12.76 -6.29
CA GLN A 128 7.79 14.12 -5.82
C GLN A 128 9.02 14.74 -5.17
N ARG A 129 9.18 16.06 -5.34
CA ARG A 129 10.09 16.85 -4.50
C ARG A 129 9.28 17.64 -3.47
N SER A 130 9.76 17.64 -2.24
CA SER A 130 9.19 18.42 -1.14
C SER A 130 10.26 19.29 -0.47
N LYS A 131 9.81 20.41 0.09
CA LYS A 131 10.60 21.15 1.08
C LYS A 131 10.76 20.33 2.35
N ALA A 132 11.65 20.74 3.27
CA ALA A 132 11.79 20.08 4.57
C ALA A 132 10.47 19.94 5.34
N ASP A 133 9.58 20.94 5.28
CA ASP A 133 8.27 20.94 5.95
C ASP A 133 7.19 20.08 5.23
N GLY A 134 7.59 19.30 4.23
CA GLY A 134 6.69 18.47 3.44
C GLY A 134 5.85 19.21 2.41
N THR A 135 6.07 20.51 2.19
CA THR A 135 5.41 21.23 1.10
C THR A 135 5.91 20.71 -0.25
N ALA A 136 5.02 20.11 -1.03
CA ALA A 136 5.32 19.65 -2.38
C ALA A 136 5.71 20.84 -3.29
N LEU A 137 6.84 20.71 -4.00
CA LEU A 137 7.29 21.67 -5.01
C LEU A 137 6.82 21.25 -6.41
N TRP A 138 6.90 19.95 -6.70
CA TRP A 138 6.36 19.32 -7.90
C TRP A 138 6.10 17.84 -7.62
N ARG A 139 5.20 17.23 -8.40
CA ARG A 139 4.89 15.79 -8.35
C ARG A 139 4.67 15.25 -9.76
N ARG A 140 5.16 14.03 -10.00
CA ARG A 140 4.90 13.20 -11.17
C ARG A 140 4.26 11.90 -10.69
N ASP A 141 3.21 11.49 -11.37
CA ASP A 141 2.45 10.25 -11.14
C ASP A 141 2.45 9.36 -12.39
N SER A 142 1.88 8.16 -12.30
CA SER A 142 1.90 7.20 -13.42
C SER A 142 1.26 7.80 -14.67
N ALA A 143 0.11 8.47 -14.54
CA ALA A 143 -0.57 9.12 -15.67
C ALA A 143 0.32 10.15 -16.38
N SER A 144 1.01 11.01 -15.63
CA SER A 144 1.91 12.02 -16.19
C SER A 144 3.14 11.40 -16.87
N LEU A 145 3.66 10.29 -16.33
CA LEU A 145 4.80 9.57 -16.91
C LEU A 145 4.42 8.88 -18.23
N HIS A 146 3.26 8.23 -18.30
CA HIS A 146 2.72 7.68 -19.54
C HIS A 146 2.53 8.75 -20.63
N ALA A 147 2.06 9.94 -20.23
CA ALA A 147 1.94 11.07 -21.15
C ALA A 147 3.31 11.50 -21.72
N ASP A 148 4.34 11.58 -20.89
CA ASP A 148 5.70 11.94 -21.31
C ASP A 148 6.35 10.88 -22.20
N TRP A 149 6.14 9.60 -21.87
CA TRP A 149 6.60 8.46 -22.68
C TRP A 149 5.84 8.30 -23.99
N GLN A 150 4.65 8.93 -24.07
CA GLN A 150 3.75 8.88 -25.22
C GLN A 150 3.38 7.45 -25.59
N ASP A 151 3.30 6.56 -24.59
CA ASP A 151 2.95 5.19 -24.82
C ASP A 151 1.43 5.04 -25.01
N LYS A 152 1.05 4.19 -25.96
CA LYS A 152 -0.35 4.00 -26.35
C LYS A 152 -0.73 2.54 -26.28
N PRO A 153 -1.66 2.14 -25.41
CA PRO A 153 -2.17 0.78 -25.32
C PRO A 153 -2.62 0.27 -26.69
N THR A 154 -2.31 -0.99 -27.00
CA THR A 154 -2.66 -1.63 -28.27
C THR A 154 -3.95 -2.44 -28.21
N LYS A 155 -4.40 -2.81 -27.01
CA LYS A 155 -5.63 -3.58 -26.79
C LYS A 155 -6.80 -2.63 -26.48
N PRO A 156 -7.89 -2.64 -27.28
CA PRO A 156 -8.99 -1.71 -27.10
C PRO A 156 -9.82 -1.95 -25.82
N TRP A 157 -9.79 -3.17 -25.27
CA TRP A 157 -10.46 -3.53 -24.00
C TRP A 157 -9.56 -3.36 -22.76
N GLN A 158 -8.30 -2.95 -22.92
CA GLN A 158 -7.32 -2.77 -21.84
C GLN A 158 -6.64 -1.42 -22.00
N LYS A 159 -7.40 -0.35 -21.73
CA LYS A 159 -6.99 1.05 -21.96
C LYS A 159 -6.14 1.63 -20.83
N GLU A 160 -6.32 1.17 -19.60
CA GLU A 160 -5.50 1.62 -18.47
C GLU A 160 -4.15 0.87 -18.50
N PRO A 161 -3.00 1.57 -18.54
CA PRO A 161 -1.69 0.95 -18.68
C PRO A 161 -1.15 0.30 -17.39
N GLY A 162 -1.81 0.52 -16.25
CA GLY A 162 -1.34 0.12 -14.92
C GLY A 162 -0.28 1.08 -14.36
N PRO A 163 0.06 0.97 -13.06
CA PRO A 163 1.06 1.82 -12.43
C PRO A 163 2.45 1.63 -13.05
N ALA A 164 3.23 2.72 -13.08
CA ALA A 164 4.64 2.68 -13.46
C ALA A 164 5.48 2.01 -12.35
N ARG A 165 5.83 0.73 -12.51
CA ARG A 165 6.51 -0.06 -11.45
C ARG A 165 7.99 0.30 -11.34
N ILE A 166 8.34 1.24 -10.47
CA ILE A 166 9.74 1.63 -10.20
C ILE A 166 10.45 0.47 -9.51
N MET A 167 11.61 0.07 -10.04
CA MET A 167 12.38 -1.06 -9.50
C MET A 167 13.02 -0.70 -8.16
N MET A 168 12.54 -1.28 -7.05
CA MET A 168 13.04 -0.95 -5.71
C MET A 168 12.85 -2.09 -4.69
N GLY A 169 13.36 -3.29 -5.00
CA GLY A 169 13.21 -4.45 -4.12
C GLY A 169 14.45 -5.35 -4.07
N TYR A 170 14.41 -6.35 -3.20
CA TYR A 170 15.48 -7.31 -3.01
C TYR A 170 14.90 -8.68 -2.61
N ASN A 171 15.48 -9.76 -3.13
CA ASN A 171 15.16 -11.12 -2.77
C ASN A 171 16.36 -11.79 -2.10
N ALA A 172 16.18 -12.32 -0.89
CA ALA A 172 17.28 -12.85 -0.09
C ALA A 172 17.83 -14.20 -0.58
N VAL A 173 17.17 -14.84 -1.54
CA VAL A 173 17.44 -16.21 -1.97
C VAL A 173 17.99 -16.26 -3.38
N SER A 174 17.39 -15.49 -4.29
CA SER A 174 17.66 -15.57 -5.71
C SER A 174 17.93 -14.19 -6.32
N PRO A 175 19.09 -13.99 -7.00
CA PRO A 175 19.32 -12.83 -7.84
C PRO A 175 18.39 -12.74 -9.04
N PHE A 176 17.67 -13.81 -9.37
CA PHE A 176 17.00 -13.94 -10.66
C PHE A 176 15.50 -13.64 -10.60
N THR A 177 15.06 -12.91 -9.57
CA THR A 177 13.67 -12.49 -9.44
C THR A 177 13.43 -11.12 -10.09
N PRO A 178 12.29 -10.90 -10.75
CA PRO A 178 11.95 -9.60 -11.35
C PRO A 178 11.92 -8.45 -10.34
N ALA A 179 11.65 -8.74 -9.06
CA ALA A 179 11.55 -7.75 -7.99
C ALA A 179 12.91 -7.32 -7.37
N SER A 180 14.03 -7.92 -7.78
CA SER A 180 15.36 -7.59 -7.25
C SER A 180 16.08 -6.53 -8.10
N GLY A 181 16.39 -5.37 -7.54
CA GLY A 181 17.23 -4.34 -8.18
C GLY A 181 17.15 -2.97 -7.51
N GLN A 182 18.09 -2.09 -7.88
CA GLN A 182 18.15 -0.69 -7.46
C GLN A 182 17.89 0.23 -8.67
N GLY A 183 16.62 0.53 -8.92
CA GLY A 183 16.17 1.24 -10.10
C GLY A 183 16.06 2.74 -9.96
N TYR A 184 16.80 3.38 -9.05
CA TYR A 184 16.78 4.84 -8.92
C TYR A 184 18.09 5.38 -8.35
N ASP A 185 18.40 6.63 -8.69
CA ASP A 185 19.52 7.40 -8.16
C ASP A 185 19.30 8.91 -8.35
N THR A 186 20.19 9.75 -7.80
CA THR A 186 20.17 11.20 -8.00
C THR A 186 21.54 11.75 -8.40
N GLY A 187 21.57 12.81 -9.21
CA GLY A 187 22.79 13.48 -9.60
C GLY A 187 22.53 14.71 -10.47
N ASP A 188 23.34 15.75 -10.34
CA ASP A 188 23.18 17.01 -11.10
C ASP A 188 23.69 16.83 -12.55
N LEU A 189 22.80 16.41 -13.45
CA LEU A 189 23.08 16.19 -14.87
C LEU A 189 22.84 17.46 -15.70
N THR A 190 22.01 18.39 -15.20
CA THR A 190 21.77 19.71 -15.80
C THR A 190 22.87 20.74 -15.48
N GLY A 191 23.62 20.54 -14.39
CA GLY A 191 24.64 21.45 -13.88
C GLY A 191 24.06 22.68 -13.17
N ASP A 192 22.81 22.59 -12.71
CA ASP A 192 22.07 23.72 -12.16
C ASP A 192 22.17 23.85 -10.64
N GLY A 193 22.86 22.90 -10.00
CA GLY A 193 23.10 22.82 -8.56
C GLY A 193 22.03 22.06 -7.77
N VAL A 194 20.97 21.57 -8.40
CA VAL A 194 19.97 20.68 -7.82
C VAL A 194 20.17 19.28 -8.45
N PRO A 195 20.32 18.21 -7.64
CA PRO A 195 20.38 16.86 -8.19
C PRO A 195 19.11 16.50 -8.96
N ASP A 196 19.26 15.98 -10.16
CA ASP A 196 18.19 15.39 -10.96
C ASP A 196 17.86 13.97 -10.46
N VAL A 197 16.64 13.51 -10.72
CA VAL A 197 16.19 12.16 -10.32
C VAL A 197 16.21 11.26 -11.53
N VAL A 198 16.92 10.12 -11.45
CA VAL A 198 16.83 9.06 -12.44
C VAL A 198 16.13 7.85 -11.85
N PHE A 199 15.24 7.23 -12.60
CA PHE A 199 14.62 5.97 -12.21
C PHE A 199 14.28 5.08 -13.40
N SER A 200 14.14 3.79 -13.14
CA SER A 200 13.68 2.77 -14.07
C SER A 200 12.30 2.24 -13.66
N ALA A 201 11.31 2.33 -14.54
CA ALA A 201 9.93 1.89 -14.30
C ALA A 201 9.50 0.81 -15.32
N SER A 202 9.11 -0.36 -14.82
CA SER A 202 8.59 -1.47 -15.61
C SER A 202 7.12 -1.23 -15.95
N VAL A 203 6.78 -1.39 -17.23
CA VAL A 203 5.44 -1.12 -17.77
C VAL A 203 5.03 -2.22 -18.74
N GLY A 204 3.81 -2.73 -18.58
CA GLY A 204 3.18 -3.69 -19.50
C GLY A 204 3.78 -5.09 -19.51
N ILE A 205 4.72 -5.41 -18.62
CA ILE A 205 5.34 -6.74 -18.51
C ILE A 205 4.47 -7.68 -17.68
N SER A 206 4.17 -7.29 -16.43
CA SER A 206 3.33 -8.06 -15.51
C SER A 206 2.39 -7.12 -14.74
N PRO A 207 1.06 -7.27 -14.92
CA PRO A 207 0.43 -8.09 -15.95
C PRO A 207 0.74 -7.57 -17.36
N TYR A 208 0.54 -8.43 -18.36
CA TYR A 208 0.86 -8.09 -19.74
C TYR A 208 -0.13 -7.05 -20.32
N ARG A 209 0.34 -5.82 -20.51
CA ARG A 209 -0.41 -4.67 -21.08
C ARG A 209 0.39 -4.03 -22.23
N PRO A 210 0.25 -4.53 -23.47
CA PRO A 210 1.10 -4.09 -24.57
C PRO A 210 0.74 -2.69 -25.08
N PHE A 211 1.76 -1.90 -25.39
CA PHE A 211 1.65 -0.54 -25.90
C PHE A 211 2.56 -0.29 -27.12
N THR A 212 2.41 0.86 -27.76
CA THR A 212 3.40 1.42 -28.70
C THR A 212 4.07 2.62 -28.06
N SER A 213 5.36 2.85 -28.32
CA SER A 213 6.12 3.99 -27.80
C SER A 213 7.02 4.57 -28.90
N PRO A 214 7.25 5.88 -28.97
CA PRO A 214 8.18 6.48 -29.92
C PRO A 214 9.58 5.86 -29.82
N GLY A 215 10.22 5.63 -30.98
CA GLY A 215 11.61 5.17 -31.05
C GLY A 215 11.88 3.73 -30.59
N SER A 216 10.84 2.94 -30.26
CA SER A 216 10.99 1.55 -29.82
C SER A 216 10.01 0.61 -30.53
N ALA A 217 10.47 -0.61 -30.79
CA ALA A 217 9.63 -1.71 -31.30
C ALA A 217 9.12 -2.62 -30.17
N LEU A 218 9.53 -2.37 -28.92
CA LEU A 218 9.10 -3.15 -27.76
C LEU A 218 7.63 -2.84 -27.43
N PRO A 219 6.78 -3.86 -27.28
CA PRO A 219 5.39 -3.67 -26.84
C PRO A 219 5.26 -3.48 -25.33
N ASN A 220 6.34 -3.69 -24.57
CA ASN A 220 6.45 -3.49 -23.13
C ASN A 220 7.93 -3.47 -22.73
N GLY A 221 8.24 -3.00 -21.53
CA GLY A 221 9.64 -2.89 -21.11
C GLY A 221 9.84 -2.06 -19.85
N THR A 222 11.05 -1.55 -19.70
CA THR A 222 11.40 -0.62 -18.62
C THR A 222 11.80 0.72 -19.20
N PHE A 223 11.07 1.78 -18.86
CA PHE A 223 11.50 3.14 -19.16
C PHE A 223 12.56 3.56 -18.16
N VAL A 224 13.69 4.06 -18.64
CA VAL A 224 14.63 4.84 -17.81
C VAL A 224 14.35 6.30 -18.07
N THR A 225 13.99 7.03 -17.03
CA THR A 225 13.58 8.44 -17.10
C THR A 225 14.47 9.29 -16.21
N VAL A 226 14.89 10.44 -16.71
CA VAL A 226 15.57 11.50 -15.94
C VAL A 226 14.61 12.68 -15.82
N LEU A 227 14.28 13.05 -14.58
CA LEU A 227 13.50 14.23 -14.25
C LEU A 227 14.43 15.33 -13.72
N ASP A 228 14.19 16.56 -14.15
CA ASP A 228 14.82 17.75 -13.59
C ASP A 228 14.47 17.86 -12.09
N GLY A 229 15.48 17.87 -11.24
CA GLY A 229 15.29 17.97 -9.79
C GLY A 229 14.61 19.27 -9.35
N ARG A 230 14.77 20.35 -10.12
CA ARG A 230 14.21 21.67 -9.84
C ARG A 230 12.75 21.78 -10.26
N THR A 231 12.40 21.28 -11.45
CA THR A 231 11.09 21.53 -12.07
C THR A 231 10.18 20.31 -12.11
N GLY A 232 10.75 19.09 -12.07
CA GLY A 232 10.03 17.84 -12.29
C GLY A 232 9.81 17.52 -13.77
N ASP A 233 10.32 18.33 -14.70
CA ASP A 233 10.17 18.11 -16.14
C ASP A 233 10.99 16.89 -16.58
N THR A 234 10.42 16.08 -17.50
CA THR A 234 11.15 14.97 -18.11
C THR A 234 12.23 15.49 -19.05
N LEU A 235 13.49 15.31 -18.67
CA LEU A 235 14.66 15.76 -19.43
C LEU A 235 15.09 14.75 -20.50
N TRP A 236 14.91 13.46 -20.22
CA TRP A 236 15.25 12.36 -21.10
C TRP A 236 14.52 11.08 -20.70
N THR A 237 14.13 10.28 -21.68
CA THR A 237 13.58 8.94 -21.46
C THR A 237 13.99 7.97 -22.58
N LYS A 238 14.10 6.69 -22.24
CA LYS A 238 14.27 5.61 -23.22
C LYS A 238 13.69 4.29 -22.69
N LEU A 239 13.03 3.56 -23.58
CA LEU A 239 12.52 2.22 -23.33
C LEU A 239 13.60 1.15 -23.56
N TYR A 240 13.80 0.28 -22.57
CA TYR A 240 14.69 -0.87 -22.58
C TYR A 240 13.90 -2.17 -22.40
N ALA A 241 14.54 -3.32 -22.62
CA ALA A 241 13.88 -4.61 -22.45
C ALA A 241 13.54 -4.87 -20.97
N TYR A 242 14.53 -4.78 -20.08
CA TYR A 242 14.32 -4.90 -18.63
C TYR A 242 15.50 -4.32 -17.83
N VAL A 243 15.39 -3.08 -17.35
CA VAL A 243 16.48 -2.43 -16.58
C VAL A 243 16.34 -2.76 -15.10
N ARG A 244 17.40 -3.30 -14.51
CA ARG A 244 17.44 -3.70 -13.10
C ARG A 244 18.18 -2.72 -12.21
N HIS A 245 19.12 -1.98 -12.78
CA HIS A 245 19.93 -1.01 -12.06
C HIS A 245 20.15 0.26 -12.88
N VAL A 246 20.06 1.40 -12.21
CA VAL A 246 20.56 2.69 -12.69
C VAL A 246 21.43 3.33 -11.62
N LYS A 247 22.49 4.03 -12.02
CA LYS A 247 23.35 4.80 -11.10
C LYS A 247 24.04 5.93 -11.84
N ILE A 248 24.24 7.07 -11.19
CA ILE A 248 25.02 8.20 -11.72
C ILE A 248 26.39 8.17 -11.05
N VAL A 249 27.45 8.03 -11.84
CA VAL A 249 28.83 8.01 -11.36
C VAL A 249 29.66 8.96 -12.20
N GLY A 250 30.29 9.95 -11.58
CA GLY A 250 31.15 10.92 -12.27
C GLY A 250 30.47 11.66 -13.43
N GLY A 251 29.16 11.94 -13.30
CA GLY A 251 28.34 12.59 -14.34
C GLY A 251 27.93 11.66 -15.51
N THR A 252 28.22 10.36 -15.43
CA THR A 252 27.74 9.35 -16.37
C THR A 252 26.56 8.61 -15.75
N LEU A 253 25.43 8.54 -16.46
CA LEU A 253 24.34 7.64 -16.15
C LEU A 253 24.68 6.21 -16.64
N LEU A 254 24.73 5.26 -15.71
CA LEU A 254 24.89 3.84 -15.97
C LEU A 254 23.52 3.16 -16.00
N VAL A 255 23.22 2.40 -17.05
CA VAL A 255 21.96 1.68 -17.25
C VAL A 255 22.25 0.20 -17.49
N ALA A 256 21.77 -0.66 -16.59
CA ALA A 256 22.04 -2.10 -16.61
C ALA A 256 20.80 -2.88 -17.08
N ASP A 257 20.79 -3.22 -18.38
CA ASP A 257 19.69 -3.93 -19.05
C ASP A 257 19.90 -5.45 -18.98
N SER A 258 18.85 -6.18 -18.59
CA SER A 258 18.79 -7.64 -18.45
C SER A 258 17.64 -8.20 -19.30
N PRO A 259 17.77 -8.23 -20.64
CA PRO A 259 16.63 -8.49 -21.52
C PRO A 259 15.86 -9.78 -21.23
N TYR A 260 16.51 -10.83 -20.69
CA TYR A 260 15.91 -12.14 -20.39
C TYR A 260 14.55 -12.07 -19.67
N TYR A 261 14.36 -11.10 -18.77
CA TYR A 261 13.13 -10.94 -17.99
C TYR A 261 11.96 -10.31 -18.77
N ASN A 262 12.17 -9.98 -20.04
CA ASN A 262 11.11 -9.56 -20.95
C ASN A 262 10.95 -10.59 -22.06
N LEU A 263 9.74 -11.17 -22.15
CA LEU A 263 9.39 -12.14 -23.18
C LEU A 263 9.33 -11.53 -24.59
N ASN A 264 9.10 -10.22 -24.70
CA ASN A 264 9.07 -9.48 -25.98
C ASN A 264 10.42 -8.85 -26.34
N ARG A 265 11.50 -9.21 -25.66
CA ARG A 265 12.85 -8.76 -26.01
C ARG A 265 13.22 -9.14 -27.46
N PRO A 266 14.12 -8.39 -28.11
CA PRO A 266 14.68 -8.81 -29.40
C PRO A 266 15.35 -10.19 -29.31
N ALA A 267 15.20 -11.00 -30.35
CA ALA A 267 15.85 -12.31 -30.42
C ALA A 267 17.38 -12.17 -30.33
N GLY A 268 18.00 -12.95 -29.43
CA GLY A 268 19.44 -12.90 -29.20
C GLY A 268 19.94 -11.67 -28.41
N ALA A 269 19.05 -10.87 -27.82
CA ALA A 269 19.45 -9.77 -26.95
C ALA A 269 20.28 -10.28 -25.76
N THR A 270 21.40 -9.59 -25.49
CA THR A 270 22.32 -9.89 -24.39
C THR A 270 22.17 -8.90 -23.24
N ALA A 271 22.58 -9.28 -22.04
CA ALA A 271 22.67 -8.33 -20.93
C ALA A 271 23.75 -7.27 -21.20
N THR A 272 23.42 -6.00 -21.03
CA THR A 272 24.33 -4.88 -21.33
C THR A 272 24.35 -3.84 -20.22
N LEU A 273 25.50 -3.19 -20.08
CA LEU A 273 25.67 -1.98 -19.29
C LEU A 273 25.98 -0.83 -20.24
N THR A 274 25.13 0.18 -20.24
CA THR A 274 25.31 1.39 -21.06
C THR A 274 25.70 2.56 -20.18
N GLY A 275 26.77 3.26 -20.51
CA GLY A 275 27.11 4.55 -19.90
C GLY A 275 26.75 5.70 -20.82
N ILE A 276 26.08 6.71 -20.28
CA ILE A 276 25.59 7.87 -21.03
C ILE A 276 26.06 9.15 -20.33
N ARG A 277 26.78 10.00 -21.06
CA ARG A 277 27.03 11.39 -20.66
C ARG A 277 26.18 12.31 -21.50
N PHE A 278 25.54 13.26 -20.85
CA PHE A 278 24.61 14.18 -21.48
C PHE A 278 25.25 15.54 -21.73
N SER A 279 24.79 16.21 -22.78
CA SER A 279 24.78 17.67 -22.85
C SER A 279 23.39 18.17 -22.50
N TYR A 280 23.31 19.25 -21.74
CA TYR A 280 22.06 19.92 -21.41
C TYR A 280 21.93 21.23 -22.21
N ALA A 281 20.85 21.35 -22.97
CA ALA A 281 20.48 22.56 -23.71
C ALA A 281 18.98 22.57 -23.97
N ASP A 282 18.39 23.77 -24.06
CA ASP A 282 16.98 23.96 -24.41
C ASP A 282 15.98 23.13 -23.56
N GLY A 283 16.30 22.91 -22.28
CA GLY A 283 15.46 22.16 -21.35
C GLY A 283 15.49 20.63 -21.52
N ALA A 284 16.41 20.08 -22.33
CA ALA A 284 16.50 18.65 -22.57
C ALA A 284 17.92 18.10 -22.40
N LEU A 285 18.03 16.85 -21.97
CA LEU A 285 19.28 16.10 -21.94
C LEU A 285 19.43 15.31 -23.24
N THR A 286 20.51 15.57 -23.97
CA THR A 286 20.86 14.82 -25.19
C THR A 286 22.11 13.97 -24.94
N PRO A 287 22.11 12.66 -25.24
CA PRO A 287 23.31 11.84 -25.17
C PRO A 287 24.44 12.44 -26.03
N ALA A 288 25.49 12.92 -25.37
CA ALA A 288 26.67 13.49 -26.03
C ALA A 288 27.78 12.44 -26.21
N HIS A 289 27.89 11.51 -25.27
CA HIS A 289 28.78 10.35 -25.36
C HIS A 289 28.08 9.12 -24.79
N THR A 290 28.20 7.98 -25.49
CA THR A 290 27.61 6.72 -25.06
C THR A 290 28.56 5.58 -25.36
N TRP A 291 28.72 4.69 -24.39
CA TRP A 291 29.45 3.44 -24.52
C TRP A 291 28.61 2.27 -24.01
N THR A 292 28.92 1.05 -24.45
CA THR A 292 28.23 -0.16 -24.01
C THR A 292 29.23 -1.26 -23.72
N TYR A 293 29.14 -1.83 -22.52
CA TYR A 293 29.74 -3.12 -22.18
C TYR A 293 28.68 -4.22 -22.37
N ASP A 294 29.01 -5.23 -23.19
CA ASP A 294 28.14 -6.35 -23.51
C ASP A 294 28.70 -7.63 -22.90
N THR A 295 27.93 -8.25 -22.01
CA THR A 295 28.35 -9.46 -21.30
C THR A 295 28.45 -10.67 -22.23
N LYS A 296 27.82 -10.61 -23.41
CA LYS A 296 27.60 -11.70 -24.36
C LYS A 296 26.64 -12.79 -23.85
N GLU A 297 26.00 -12.58 -22.72
CA GLU A 297 25.07 -13.53 -22.12
C GLU A 297 23.64 -13.30 -22.60
N THR A 298 23.02 -14.34 -23.16
CA THR A 298 21.60 -14.34 -23.61
C THR A 298 20.68 -15.12 -22.68
N GLY A 299 21.25 -15.86 -21.72
CA GLY A 299 20.55 -16.68 -20.76
C GLY A 299 19.92 -15.87 -19.62
N ASN A 300 19.54 -16.56 -18.54
CA ASN A 300 19.01 -15.90 -17.34
C ASN A 300 20.14 -15.18 -16.61
N THR A 301 20.36 -13.93 -17.01
CA THR A 301 21.44 -13.08 -16.53
C THR A 301 20.86 -11.82 -15.89
N GLY A 302 21.21 -11.59 -14.62
CA GLY A 302 20.76 -10.45 -13.85
C GLY A 302 21.92 -9.58 -13.41
N TRP A 303 21.82 -8.26 -13.59
CA TRP A 303 22.75 -7.33 -12.94
C TRP A 303 22.54 -7.37 -11.42
N GLY A 304 23.64 -7.48 -10.67
CA GLY A 304 23.67 -7.64 -9.22
C GLY A 304 23.80 -6.32 -8.48
N ALA A 305 24.83 -5.53 -8.78
CA ALA A 305 25.06 -4.23 -8.15
C ALA A 305 25.88 -3.28 -9.06
N VAL A 306 25.78 -1.98 -8.76
CA VAL A 306 26.61 -0.91 -9.33
C VAL A 306 27.10 -0.04 -8.18
N GLU A 307 28.41 0.09 -8.01
CA GLU A 307 29.03 0.81 -6.89
C GLU A 307 30.02 1.88 -7.37
N ASP A 308 29.95 3.07 -6.77
CA ASP A 308 30.85 4.18 -7.07
C ASP A 308 32.16 4.02 -6.26
N LEU A 309 33.30 3.97 -6.96
CA LEU A 309 34.62 3.86 -6.33
C LEU A 309 35.32 5.22 -6.16
N GLY A 310 34.66 6.30 -6.60
CA GLY A 310 35.23 7.63 -6.74
C GLY A 310 36.14 7.78 -7.97
N GLY A 311 36.41 9.03 -8.32
CA GLY A 311 37.30 9.37 -9.43
C GLY A 311 36.77 8.95 -10.81
N GLY A 312 35.44 8.81 -10.96
CA GLY A 312 34.81 8.42 -12.22
C GLY A 312 34.92 6.93 -12.54
N ARG A 313 35.22 6.06 -11.56
CA ARG A 313 35.24 4.61 -11.73
C ARG A 313 34.06 3.97 -11.01
N ALA A 314 33.52 2.92 -11.61
CA ALA A 314 32.46 2.12 -11.01
C ALA A 314 32.87 0.64 -10.96
N ALA A 315 32.49 -0.03 -9.88
CA ALA A 315 32.41 -1.48 -9.83
C ALA A 315 31.00 -1.93 -10.21
N VAL A 316 30.89 -2.97 -11.02
CA VAL A 316 29.60 -3.54 -11.41
C VAL A 316 29.66 -5.06 -11.34
N SER A 317 28.54 -5.67 -11.00
CA SER A 317 28.43 -7.13 -11.00
C SER A 317 27.19 -7.64 -11.71
N TRP A 318 27.28 -8.87 -12.23
CA TRP A 318 26.15 -9.61 -12.77
C TRP A 318 26.30 -11.10 -12.52
N ASP A 319 25.15 -11.77 -12.46
CA ASP A 319 25.04 -13.19 -12.18
C ASP A 319 24.45 -13.92 -13.38
N THR A 320 24.94 -15.13 -13.64
CA THR A 320 24.38 -16.06 -14.63
C THR A 320 23.75 -17.24 -13.89
N ARG A 321 22.48 -17.52 -14.17
CA ARG A 321 21.79 -18.65 -13.54
C ARG A 321 22.40 -19.96 -14.00
N LYS A 322 22.52 -20.90 -13.07
CA LYS A 322 22.86 -22.30 -13.36
C LYS A 322 21.92 -22.90 -14.41
N THR A 323 22.47 -23.75 -15.27
CA THR A 323 21.73 -24.62 -16.20
C THR A 323 22.05 -26.08 -15.92
N ALA A 324 21.42 -27.01 -16.64
CA ALA A 324 21.70 -28.43 -16.51
C ALA A 324 23.17 -28.79 -16.84
N THR A 325 23.88 -27.96 -17.62
CA THR A 325 25.24 -28.23 -18.10
C THR A 325 26.27 -27.20 -17.68
N THR A 326 25.85 -26.06 -17.11
CA THR A 326 26.73 -24.94 -16.74
C THR A 326 26.42 -24.50 -15.30
N ALA A 327 27.46 -24.35 -14.47
CA ALA A 327 27.30 -23.83 -13.12
C ALA A 327 26.86 -22.36 -13.14
N GLY A 328 26.11 -21.93 -12.12
CA GLY A 328 25.84 -20.51 -11.91
C GLY A 328 27.13 -19.79 -11.51
N GLN A 329 27.29 -18.55 -11.94
CA GLN A 329 28.50 -17.76 -11.68
C GLN A 329 28.16 -16.30 -11.46
N GLY A 330 28.86 -15.67 -10.52
CA GLY A 330 28.91 -14.22 -10.38
C GLY A 330 30.11 -13.63 -11.09
N HIS A 331 29.98 -12.38 -11.51
CA HIS A 331 31.03 -11.65 -12.19
C HIS A 331 31.12 -10.26 -11.60
N THR A 332 32.34 -9.79 -11.33
CA THR A 332 32.60 -8.43 -10.86
C THR A 332 33.63 -7.80 -11.78
N LEU A 333 33.39 -6.58 -12.23
CA LEU A 333 34.38 -5.81 -12.99
C LEU A 333 34.46 -4.38 -12.48
N VAL A 334 35.58 -3.73 -12.77
CA VAL A 334 35.76 -2.29 -12.58
C VAL A 334 36.03 -1.64 -13.93
N LEU A 335 35.37 -0.51 -14.19
CA LEU A 335 35.54 0.27 -15.41
C LEU A 335 35.68 1.76 -15.13
N ASP A 336 36.20 2.48 -16.11
CA ASP A 336 36.09 3.94 -16.17
C ASP A 336 34.73 4.33 -16.78
N THR A 337 33.99 5.19 -16.10
CA THR A 337 32.64 5.57 -16.51
C THR A 337 32.62 6.58 -17.65
N ALA A 338 33.76 7.21 -17.98
CA ALA A 338 33.85 8.15 -19.08
C ALA A 338 33.71 7.46 -20.44
N ASP A 339 34.35 6.30 -20.59
CA ASP A 339 34.53 5.59 -21.87
C ASP A 339 34.19 4.10 -21.82
N GLY A 340 33.93 3.53 -20.65
CA GLY A 340 33.64 2.12 -20.47
C GLY A 340 34.89 1.23 -20.43
N ASP A 341 36.08 1.82 -20.31
CA ASP A 341 37.34 1.08 -20.28
C ASP A 341 37.41 0.17 -19.05
N VAL A 342 37.25 -1.13 -19.26
CA VAL A 342 37.37 -2.17 -18.24
C VAL A 342 38.82 -2.23 -17.75
N LYS A 343 39.01 -2.08 -16.45
CA LYS A 343 40.32 -2.18 -15.78
C LYS A 343 40.64 -3.63 -15.43
N TRP A 344 39.67 -4.35 -14.91
CA TRP A 344 39.75 -5.78 -14.65
C TRP A 344 38.33 -6.38 -14.56
N ARG A 345 38.26 -7.70 -14.71
CA ARG A 345 37.07 -8.53 -14.49
C ARG A 345 37.50 -9.80 -13.76
N THR A 346 36.72 -10.19 -12.76
CA THR A 346 36.93 -11.39 -11.96
C THR A 346 35.63 -12.18 -11.88
N GLU A 347 35.74 -13.50 -12.00
CA GLU A 347 34.63 -14.45 -11.86
C GLU A 347 34.60 -15.02 -10.45
N SER A 348 33.40 -15.21 -9.91
CA SER A 348 33.15 -15.83 -8.62
C SER A 348 32.27 -17.07 -8.79
N PRO A 349 32.53 -18.16 -8.05
CA PRO A 349 31.61 -19.29 -7.98
C PRO A 349 30.30 -18.97 -7.22
N LEU A 350 30.20 -17.77 -6.62
CA LEU A 350 29.03 -17.27 -5.92
C LEU A 350 28.39 -16.12 -6.70
N PHE A 351 27.10 -15.91 -6.50
CA PHE A 351 26.35 -14.78 -7.02
C PHE A 351 26.66 -13.50 -6.25
N SER A 352 26.94 -12.41 -6.95
CA SER A 352 27.18 -11.10 -6.35
C SER A 352 25.87 -10.43 -5.98
N ARG A 353 25.65 -10.19 -4.69
CA ARG A 353 24.41 -9.61 -4.17
C ARG A 353 24.52 -8.11 -3.96
N GLN A 354 25.62 -7.66 -3.37
CA GLN A 354 25.88 -6.24 -3.10
C GLN A 354 27.37 -5.93 -3.21
N LEU A 355 27.69 -4.69 -3.57
CA LEU A 355 29.03 -4.15 -3.67
C LEU A 355 29.12 -2.85 -2.86
N HIS A 356 30.19 -2.69 -2.09
CA HIS A 356 30.43 -1.54 -1.22
C HIS A 356 31.90 -1.10 -1.28
N TRP A 357 32.16 0.20 -1.37
CA TRP A 357 33.52 0.72 -1.35
C TRP A 357 34.03 0.99 0.08
N ASP A 358 35.05 0.24 0.53
CA ASP A 358 35.77 0.57 1.76
C ASP A 358 36.92 1.53 1.46
N ALA A 359 36.61 2.82 1.43
CA ALA A 359 37.58 3.88 1.19
C ALA A 359 38.72 3.91 2.23
N SER A 360 38.47 3.49 3.48
CA SER A 360 39.47 3.50 4.55
C SER A 360 40.60 2.50 4.30
N ARG A 361 40.30 1.42 3.57
CA ARG A 361 41.26 0.36 3.20
C ARG A 361 41.60 0.33 1.71
N GLY A 362 40.91 1.13 0.90
CA GLY A 362 41.07 1.14 -0.55
C GLY A 362 40.74 -0.22 -1.17
N ARG A 363 39.60 -0.82 -0.81
CA ARG A 363 39.16 -2.10 -1.36
C ARG A 363 37.67 -2.11 -1.65
N LEU A 364 37.28 -2.85 -2.67
CA LEU A 364 35.89 -3.16 -2.96
C LEU A 364 35.46 -4.36 -2.11
N VAL A 365 34.37 -4.25 -1.38
CA VAL A 365 33.80 -5.32 -0.56
C VAL A 365 32.52 -5.83 -1.21
N ALA A 366 32.37 -7.14 -1.31
CA ALA A 366 31.23 -7.79 -1.93
C ALA A 366 30.53 -8.71 -0.92
N LEU A 367 29.20 -8.68 -0.95
CA LEU A 367 28.36 -9.70 -0.33
C LEU A 367 27.99 -10.71 -1.41
N GLU A 368 28.48 -11.94 -1.30
CA GLU A 368 28.29 -12.97 -2.31
C GLU A 368 27.57 -14.18 -1.73
N GLN A 369 26.67 -14.78 -2.50
CA GLN A 369 25.79 -15.86 -2.05
C GLN A 369 25.88 -17.05 -3.00
N SER A 370 25.86 -18.27 -2.48
CA SER A 370 25.78 -19.47 -3.32
C SER A 370 24.42 -19.63 -3.96
N ASP A 371 24.38 -20.43 -5.04
CA ASP A 371 23.16 -21.12 -5.43
C ASP A 371 22.70 -22.02 -4.25
N PRO A 372 21.46 -21.87 -3.73
CA PRO A 372 20.98 -22.66 -2.60
C PRO A 372 21.01 -24.18 -2.85
N THR A 373 21.04 -24.61 -4.11
CA THR A 373 21.18 -26.02 -4.52
C THR A 373 22.61 -26.55 -4.45
N ALA A 374 23.59 -25.65 -4.34
CA ALA A 374 24.98 -25.97 -4.00
C ALA A 374 25.25 -25.85 -2.49
N GLY A 375 24.22 -25.50 -1.71
CA GLY A 375 24.25 -25.28 -0.28
C GLY A 375 23.98 -23.83 0.09
N VAL A 376 23.19 -23.56 1.12
CA VAL A 376 22.85 -22.22 1.61
C VAL A 376 24.07 -21.63 2.32
N LYS A 377 24.77 -20.71 1.66
CA LYS A 377 25.91 -19.99 2.24
C LYS A 377 26.06 -18.60 1.64
N TYR A 378 26.75 -17.73 2.37
CA TYR A 378 27.23 -16.47 1.84
C TYR A 378 28.65 -16.17 2.33
N GLU A 379 29.36 -15.34 1.58
CA GLU A 379 30.71 -14.87 1.86
C GLU A 379 30.73 -13.34 1.86
N ILE A 380 31.61 -12.78 2.69
CA ILE A 380 32.04 -11.38 2.56
C ILE A 380 33.40 -11.43 1.92
N ASP A 381 33.53 -10.84 0.73
CA ASP A 381 34.75 -10.88 -0.06
C ASP A 381 35.30 -9.48 -0.27
N ALA A 382 36.62 -9.39 -0.42
CA ALA A 382 37.29 -8.18 -0.87
C ALA A 382 37.94 -8.39 -2.23
N TYR A 383 37.87 -7.35 -3.06
CA TYR A 383 38.56 -7.26 -4.34
C TYR A 383 39.59 -6.13 -4.27
N ASP A 384 40.82 -6.45 -4.68
CA ASP A 384 41.85 -5.44 -4.90
C ASP A 384 41.44 -4.54 -6.08
N PRO A 385 41.35 -3.21 -5.91
CA PRO A 385 40.89 -2.32 -6.97
C PRO A 385 41.87 -2.23 -8.14
N ALA A 386 43.13 -2.66 -7.99
CA ALA A 386 44.14 -2.59 -9.03
C ALA A 386 44.06 -3.77 -10.02
N ASP A 387 43.83 -4.99 -9.53
CA ASP A 387 43.91 -6.21 -10.36
C ASP A 387 42.71 -7.16 -10.21
N GLY A 388 41.74 -6.83 -9.36
CA GLY A 388 40.53 -7.63 -9.16
C GLY A 388 40.73 -8.90 -8.35
N LYS A 389 41.86 -9.05 -7.64
CA LYS A 389 42.11 -10.24 -6.83
C LYS A 389 41.08 -10.37 -5.69
N ARG A 390 40.26 -11.41 -5.76
CA ARG A 390 39.26 -11.78 -4.74
C ARG A 390 39.92 -12.42 -3.51
N THR A 391 39.50 -12.01 -2.31
CA THR A 391 39.91 -12.57 -1.02
C THR A 391 38.70 -12.69 -0.10
N THR A 392 38.41 -13.90 0.38
CA THR A 392 37.32 -14.14 1.32
C THR A 392 37.70 -13.69 2.73
N LEU A 393 36.85 -12.86 3.34
CA LEU A 393 37.04 -12.27 4.65
C LEU A 393 36.21 -12.98 5.73
N ASP A 394 34.96 -13.33 5.43
CA ASP A 394 34.07 -14.13 6.31
C ASP A 394 33.26 -15.14 5.48
N THR A 395 32.81 -16.21 6.11
CA THR A 395 31.94 -17.22 5.49
C THR A 395 30.86 -17.65 6.48
N ARG A 396 29.62 -17.65 6.00
CA ARG A 396 28.45 -18.08 6.75
C ARG A 396 27.70 -19.16 6.00
N ILE A 397 27.27 -20.18 6.73
CA ILE A 397 26.48 -21.29 6.22
C ILE A 397 25.12 -21.30 6.90
N ASN A 398 24.11 -21.81 6.21
CA ASN A 398 22.73 -21.95 6.68
C ASN A 398 22.09 -20.61 7.09
N ALA A 399 22.51 -19.52 6.44
CA ALA A 399 21.96 -18.19 6.60
C ALA A 399 21.85 -17.50 5.23
N LEU A 400 20.79 -16.71 5.06
CA LEU A 400 20.51 -15.92 3.87
C LEU A 400 20.94 -14.46 4.10
N PRO A 401 21.83 -13.88 3.27
CA PRO A 401 22.20 -12.49 3.38
C PRO A 401 21.06 -11.58 2.88
N VAL A 402 20.58 -10.67 3.73
CA VAL A 402 19.49 -9.75 3.40
C VAL A 402 20.02 -8.39 2.97
N THR A 403 20.92 -7.79 3.75
CA THR A 403 21.53 -6.51 3.39
C THR A 403 22.88 -6.29 4.06
N MET A 404 23.71 -5.43 3.51
CA MET A 404 25.02 -5.06 4.04
C MET A 404 25.26 -3.56 3.93
N THR A 405 26.04 -3.00 4.85
CA THR A 405 26.61 -1.66 4.73
C THR A 405 28.04 -1.63 5.29
N VAL A 406 28.80 -0.62 4.88
CA VAL A 406 30.20 -0.39 5.28
C VAL A 406 30.32 1.04 5.81
N GLY A 407 30.88 1.23 7.01
CA GLY A 407 31.09 2.58 7.56
C GLY A 407 31.84 2.61 8.88
N ASP A 408 32.30 3.80 9.27
CA ASP A 408 33.03 4.05 10.52
C ASP A 408 32.09 4.13 11.73
N PHE A 409 31.99 3.02 12.43
CA PHE A 409 31.13 2.81 13.58
C PHE A 409 31.86 3.06 14.90
N SER A 410 33.13 2.66 15.00
CA SER A 410 33.95 2.89 16.21
C SER A 410 34.49 4.32 16.32
N GLY A 411 34.53 5.08 15.22
CA GLY A 411 35.09 6.42 15.13
C GLY A 411 36.62 6.44 15.00
N ASP A 412 37.24 5.29 14.70
CA ASP A 412 38.68 5.16 14.53
C ASP A 412 39.13 5.42 13.07
N LYS A 413 38.18 5.79 12.20
CA LYS A 413 38.36 6.03 10.76
C LYS A 413 38.67 4.77 9.95
N LYS A 414 38.40 3.60 10.49
CA LYS A 414 38.42 2.34 9.78
C LYS A 414 36.99 1.82 9.71
N ASN A 415 36.55 1.49 8.50
CA ASN A 415 35.18 1.04 8.34
C ASN A 415 34.98 -0.38 8.91
N GLU A 416 33.87 -0.59 9.60
CA GLU A 416 33.33 -1.89 9.98
C GLU A 416 32.30 -2.37 8.96
N TYR A 417 31.99 -3.67 8.99
CA TYR A 417 31.03 -4.30 8.10
C TYR A 417 29.80 -4.75 8.89
N ALA A 418 28.64 -4.21 8.54
CA ALA A 418 27.37 -4.61 9.13
C ALA A 418 26.58 -5.45 8.12
N VAL A 419 26.19 -6.66 8.50
CA VAL A 419 25.38 -7.57 7.66
C VAL A 419 24.13 -7.99 8.42
N SER A 420 22.99 -7.91 7.76
CA SER A 420 21.75 -8.56 8.16
C SER A 420 21.65 -9.93 7.49
N GLU A 421 21.42 -10.97 8.29
CA GLU A 421 21.24 -12.34 7.81
C GLU A 421 20.00 -12.99 8.43
N SER A 422 19.27 -13.79 7.66
CA SER A 422 18.10 -14.53 8.14
C SER A 422 18.37 -16.03 8.13
N THR A 423 17.88 -16.74 9.15
CA THR A 423 17.92 -18.20 9.26
C THR A 423 16.53 -18.80 9.02
N LEU A 424 16.49 -20.10 8.75
CA LEU A 424 15.26 -20.82 8.39
C LEU A 424 14.88 -21.87 9.44
N ASP A 425 13.60 -22.13 9.60
CA ASP A 425 13.07 -23.32 10.28
C ASP A 425 13.10 -24.56 9.34
N PRO A 426 12.68 -25.76 9.81
CA PRO A 426 12.72 -26.98 8.98
C PRO A 426 11.75 -26.95 7.79
N TYR A 427 10.80 -26.02 7.79
CA TYR A 427 9.80 -25.81 6.74
C TYR A 427 10.20 -24.71 5.77
N LEU A 428 11.44 -24.21 5.89
CA LEU A 428 12.02 -23.14 5.08
C LEU A 428 11.41 -21.76 5.32
N TRP A 429 10.71 -21.54 6.42
CA TRP A 429 10.28 -20.19 6.80
C TRP A 429 11.37 -19.45 7.55
N ILE A 430 11.50 -18.14 7.34
CA ILE A 430 12.40 -17.30 8.12
C ILE A 430 12.00 -17.37 9.60
N ASN A 431 12.92 -17.79 10.48
CA ASN A 431 12.65 -17.98 11.90
C ASN A 431 13.38 -16.97 12.80
N ALA A 432 14.43 -16.34 12.30
CA ALA A 432 15.16 -15.29 12.99
C ALA A 432 15.95 -14.45 11.97
N ASN A 433 16.19 -13.20 12.32
CA ASN A 433 17.12 -12.32 11.65
C ASN A 433 18.19 -11.84 12.63
N THR A 434 19.44 -11.77 12.17
CA THR A 434 20.59 -11.32 12.96
C THR A 434 21.33 -10.22 12.21
N VAL A 435 21.51 -9.08 12.87
CA VAL A 435 22.48 -8.06 12.45
C VAL A 435 23.82 -8.38 13.11
N ARG A 436 24.88 -8.53 12.33
CA ARG A 436 26.26 -8.73 12.79
C ARG A 436 27.12 -7.55 12.36
N VAL A 437 27.87 -6.98 13.30
CA VAL A 437 28.89 -5.97 12.98
C VAL A 437 30.26 -6.57 13.20
N MET A 438 31.10 -6.52 12.18
CA MET A 438 32.39 -7.20 12.11
C MET A 438 33.53 -6.18 11.97
N ASP A 439 34.68 -6.53 12.54
CA ASP A 439 35.91 -5.75 12.36
C ASP A 439 36.36 -5.82 10.89
N GLY A 440 36.57 -4.67 10.24
CA GLY A 440 37.07 -4.64 8.87
C GLY A 440 38.48 -5.22 8.71
N ASP A 441 39.31 -5.23 9.75
CA ASP A 441 40.65 -5.84 9.71
C ASP A 441 40.59 -7.38 9.85
N ASP A 442 39.55 -7.93 10.50
CA ASP A 442 39.29 -9.36 10.69
C ASP A 442 37.79 -9.65 10.67
N ALA A 443 37.20 -9.69 9.47
CA ALA A 443 35.74 -9.82 9.32
C ALA A 443 35.17 -11.14 9.87
N GLY A 444 36.02 -12.15 10.13
CA GLY A 444 35.63 -13.36 10.84
C GLY A 444 35.32 -13.15 12.34
N THR A 445 35.66 -11.99 12.90
CA THR A 445 35.39 -11.62 14.28
C THR A 445 34.26 -10.59 14.34
N ALA A 446 33.09 -11.01 14.84
CA ALA A 446 32.00 -10.10 15.14
C ALA A 446 32.36 -9.26 16.38
N LEU A 447 32.24 -7.94 16.26
CA LEU A 447 32.33 -6.99 17.37
C LEU A 447 31.10 -7.13 18.27
N TRP A 448 29.91 -7.26 17.66
CA TRP A 448 28.65 -7.59 18.32
C TRP A 448 27.64 -8.13 17.30
N SER A 449 26.54 -8.69 17.82
CA SER A 449 25.39 -9.09 17.01
C SER A 449 24.08 -8.86 17.76
N HIS A 450 23.00 -8.63 17.04
CA HIS A 450 21.64 -8.50 17.57
C HIS A 450 20.69 -9.40 16.77
N THR A 451 19.96 -10.27 17.47
CA THR A 451 19.04 -11.23 16.84
C THR A 451 17.59 -10.96 17.26
N VAL A 452 16.70 -10.87 16.28
CA VAL A 452 15.25 -10.87 16.46
C VAL A 452 14.71 -12.21 16.01
N LYS A 453 13.84 -12.82 16.81
CA LYS A 453 13.18 -14.09 16.47
C LYS A 453 11.79 -13.81 15.92
N ARG A 454 11.32 -14.72 15.07
CA ARG A 454 9.93 -14.80 14.64
C ARG A 454 9.00 -14.82 15.86
N ASP A 455 7.86 -14.13 15.76
CA ASP A 455 6.83 -14.17 16.78
C ASP A 455 6.36 -15.62 17.05
N ALA A 456 5.99 -15.93 18.28
CA ALA A 456 5.60 -17.28 18.67
C ALA A 456 4.31 -17.75 17.96
N ASP A 457 3.41 -16.81 17.64
CA ASP A 457 2.13 -17.07 16.98
C ASP A 457 2.23 -16.95 15.44
N ASN A 458 3.42 -16.60 14.92
CA ASN A 458 3.69 -16.54 13.49
C ASN A 458 4.20 -17.89 12.95
N SER A 459 3.44 -18.48 12.02
CA SER A 459 3.78 -19.72 11.32
C SER A 459 4.45 -19.52 9.95
N HIS A 460 4.70 -18.28 9.54
CA HIS A 460 5.26 -17.87 8.25
C HIS A 460 6.64 -17.22 8.43
N ASP A 461 7.07 -16.34 7.53
CA ASP A 461 8.34 -15.63 7.65
C ASP A 461 8.33 -14.65 8.83
N GLY A 462 9.38 -14.69 9.63
CA GLY A 462 9.66 -13.74 10.70
C GLY A 462 10.29 -12.43 10.19
N PRO A 463 10.58 -11.49 11.10
CA PRO A 463 11.04 -10.17 10.75
C PRO A 463 12.44 -10.24 10.14
N SER A 464 12.73 -9.38 9.17
CA SER A 464 14.06 -9.27 8.53
C SER A 464 14.45 -7.81 8.35
N VAL A 465 15.72 -7.49 8.64
CA VAL A 465 16.30 -6.16 8.43
C VAL A 465 16.72 -6.05 6.96
N TRP A 466 16.05 -5.18 6.21
CA TRP A 466 16.26 -4.98 4.76
C TRP A 466 17.07 -3.73 4.43
N GLY A 467 17.14 -2.75 5.34
CA GLY A 467 17.93 -1.53 5.20
C GLY A 467 18.94 -1.35 6.33
N LEU A 468 20.16 -0.92 6.01
CA LEU A 468 21.21 -0.59 6.99
C LEU A 468 22.00 0.65 6.56
N ASP A 469 22.18 1.60 7.47
CA ASP A 469 23.05 2.77 7.29
C ASP A 469 23.94 3.00 8.51
N VAL A 470 25.21 3.38 8.27
CA VAL A 470 26.13 3.83 9.32
C VAL A 470 26.23 5.35 9.26
N VAL A 471 25.84 6.02 10.36
CA VAL A 471 25.80 7.47 10.44
C VAL A 471 26.06 7.93 11.87
N ASP A 472 26.91 8.95 12.05
CA ASP A 472 27.22 9.52 13.37
C ASP A 472 27.58 8.45 14.43
N ARG A 473 28.35 7.42 14.01
CA ARG A 473 28.74 6.26 14.84
C ARG A 473 27.54 5.46 15.40
N ARG A 474 26.44 5.45 14.66
CA ARG A 474 25.24 4.66 14.91
C ARG A 474 24.92 3.82 13.68
N LEU A 475 24.26 2.70 13.92
CA LEU A 475 23.73 1.83 12.87
C LEU A 475 22.22 2.01 12.89
N VAL A 476 21.67 2.49 11.80
CA VAL A 476 20.24 2.64 11.59
C VAL A 476 19.78 1.43 10.77
N ALA A 477 18.72 0.76 11.23
CA ALA A 477 18.22 -0.46 10.62
C ALA A 477 16.70 -0.37 10.40
N SER A 478 16.27 -0.57 9.16
CA SER A 478 14.85 -0.75 8.81
C SER A 478 14.54 -2.21 8.58
N ALA A 479 13.44 -2.67 9.15
CA ALA A 479 13.03 -4.07 9.08
C ALA A 479 11.52 -4.22 8.91
N GLN A 480 11.12 -5.31 8.27
CA GLN A 480 9.74 -5.80 8.36
C GLN A 480 9.44 -6.25 9.79
N ASP A 481 8.23 -6.00 10.28
CA ASP A 481 7.73 -6.48 11.57
C ASP A 481 6.61 -7.49 11.32
N ASP A 482 6.73 -8.68 11.90
CA ASP A 482 5.81 -9.81 11.73
C ASP A 482 4.72 -9.89 12.82
N THR A 483 4.67 -8.91 13.72
CA THR A 483 3.60 -8.80 14.71
C THR A 483 2.25 -8.72 14.00
N ALA A 484 1.24 -9.47 14.47
CA ALA A 484 -0.12 -9.49 13.91
C ALA A 484 -0.19 -9.90 12.42
N ILE A 485 0.78 -10.69 11.93
CA ILE A 485 0.85 -11.14 10.52
C ILE A 485 -0.40 -11.88 10.02
N ASN A 486 -1.09 -12.58 10.94
CA ASN A 486 -2.29 -13.35 10.66
C ASN A 486 -3.57 -12.51 10.80
N ASP A 487 -3.45 -11.23 11.19
CA ASP A 487 -4.57 -10.32 11.44
C ASP A 487 -4.72 -9.28 10.31
N ALA A 488 -5.83 -8.55 10.30
CA ALA A 488 -6.12 -7.45 9.37
C ALA A 488 -5.29 -6.19 9.68
N ASP A 489 -4.71 -6.10 10.88
CA ASP A 489 -3.79 -5.03 11.23
C ASP A 489 -2.48 -5.13 10.44
N ASN A 490 -1.98 -6.33 10.16
CA ASN A 490 -0.73 -6.52 9.41
C ASN A 490 -0.77 -7.76 8.49
N PRO A 491 -1.72 -7.84 7.55
CA PRO A 491 -1.91 -9.03 6.72
C PRO A 491 -0.62 -9.38 5.98
N GLY A 492 -0.11 -10.59 6.22
CA GLY A 492 1.10 -11.10 5.57
C GLY A 492 2.40 -10.34 5.91
N GLY A 493 2.40 -9.49 6.94
CA GLY A 493 3.57 -8.73 7.36
C GLY A 493 3.86 -7.51 6.47
N GLY A 494 2.89 -7.11 5.65
CA GLY A 494 3.08 -6.05 4.65
C GLY A 494 2.94 -4.62 5.17
N ARG A 495 2.41 -4.41 6.38
CA ARG A 495 2.09 -3.08 6.92
C ARG A 495 3.05 -2.63 8.01
N PHE A 496 3.40 -3.53 8.93
CA PHE A 496 4.24 -3.17 10.07
C PHE A 496 5.72 -3.27 9.75
N ALA A 497 6.46 -2.35 10.34
CA ALA A 497 7.90 -2.26 10.22
C ALA A 497 8.53 -1.84 11.53
N SER A 498 9.86 -1.87 11.59
CA SER A 498 10.62 -1.27 12.67
C SER A 498 11.79 -0.44 12.17
N LEU A 499 12.06 0.65 12.88
CA LEU A 499 13.24 1.49 12.71
C LEU A 499 14.04 1.43 14.00
N THR A 500 15.22 0.82 13.94
CA THR A 500 16.06 0.58 15.11
C THR A 500 17.38 1.32 14.98
N VAL A 501 17.79 2.02 16.03
CA VAL A 501 19.10 2.69 16.07
C VAL A 501 19.98 2.06 17.14
N PHE A 502 21.10 1.49 16.71
CA PHE A 502 22.11 0.89 17.57
C PHE A 502 23.25 1.87 17.83
N GLY A 503 23.82 1.84 19.04
CA GLY A 503 25.09 2.50 19.32
C GLY A 503 26.29 1.61 19.05
N ALA A 504 27.49 2.19 19.14
CA ALA A 504 28.79 1.55 18.91
C ALA A 504 29.03 0.19 19.63
N ASP A 505 28.30 -0.06 20.71
CA ASP A 505 28.35 -1.26 21.56
C ASP A 505 27.30 -2.33 21.18
N GLY A 506 26.51 -2.10 20.15
CA GLY A 506 25.39 -2.97 19.74
C GLY A 506 24.12 -2.80 20.58
N ALA A 507 24.10 -1.86 21.54
CA ALA A 507 22.90 -1.58 22.32
C ALA A 507 21.88 -0.79 21.48
N VAL A 508 20.62 -1.22 21.52
CA VAL A 508 19.49 -0.45 20.98
C VAL A 508 19.37 0.84 21.78
N ARG A 509 19.51 1.98 21.11
CA ARG A 509 19.35 3.32 21.71
C ARG A 509 17.89 3.72 21.74
N TRP A 510 17.19 3.44 20.65
CA TRP A 510 15.75 3.55 20.54
C TRP A 510 15.26 2.69 19.38
N GLN A 511 13.97 2.41 19.38
CA GLN A 511 13.29 1.65 18.35
C GLN A 511 11.86 2.16 18.20
N GLU A 512 11.43 2.35 16.96
CA GLU A 512 10.03 2.54 16.56
C GLU A 512 9.52 1.24 15.91
N LYS A 513 8.25 0.87 16.13
CA LYS A 513 7.63 -0.36 15.62
C LYS A 513 6.20 -0.12 15.11
N GLY A 514 5.66 -1.06 14.34
CA GLY A 514 4.31 -0.97 13.79
C GLY A 514 4.27 -0.05 12.57
N LEU A 515 3.34 0.91 12.59
CA LEU A 515 3.10 1.84 11.47
C LEU A 515 4.07 3.04 11.44
N GLY A 516 5.03 3.11 12.36
CA GLY A 516 5.95 4.24 12.49
C GLY A 516 7.21 4.18 11.61
N ALA A 517 7.38 3.13 10.80
CA ALA A 517 8.63 2.87 10.08
C ALA A 517 8.40 2.36 8.64
N SER A 518 9.47 2.29 7.86
CA SER A 518 9.52 1.60 6.57
C SER A 518 10.12 0.20 6.77
N PRO A 519 9.64 -0.84 6.06
CA PRO A 519 10.24 -2.17 6.14
C PRO A 519 11.65 -2.24 5.51
N MET A 520 12.03 -1.29 4.66
CA MET A 520 13.29 -1.33 3.89
C MET A 520 14.06 -0.02 3.82
N PHE A 521 13.39 1.12 3.76
CA PHE A 521 14.06 2.38 3.41
C PHE A 521 14.09 3.36 4.58
N GLN A 522 15.28 3.90 4.82
CA GLN A 522 15.50 5.03 5.70
C GLN A 522 16.49 5.99 5.07
N GLN A 523 16.39 7.26 5.43
CA GLN A 523 17.33 8.28 5.04
C GLN A 523 17.82 9.02 6.28
N PRO A 524 19.03 8.73 6.75
CA PRO A 524 19.72 9.64 7.65
C PRO A 524 20.07 10.94 6.93
N PHE A 525 19.78 12.08 7.54
CA PHE A 525 20.16 13.38 7.01
C PHE A 525 20.53 14.35 8.12
N ARG A 526 21.22 15.42 7.75
CA ARG A 526 21.70 16.43 8.69
C ARG A 526 21.33 17.83 8.23
N ASP A 527 20.80 18.65 9.13
CA ASP A 527 20.51 20.06 8.91
C ASP A 527 21.12 20.95 10.02
N GLY A 528 20.55 22.14 10.23
CA GLY A 528 20.99 23.07 11.27
C GLY A 528 20.72 22.60 12.71
N ASP A 529 19.73 21.73 12.92
CA ASP A 529 19.28 21.27 14.22
C ASP A 529 19.92 19.94 14.63
N GLY A 530 20.41 19.15 13.67
CA GLY A 530 21.23 17.98 13.97
C GLY A 530 21.12 16.87 12.95
N TRP A 531 21.31 15.64 13.44
CA TRP A 531 21.09 14.42 12.66
C TRP A 531 19.68 13.91 12.91
N HIS A 532 19.03 13.52 11.82
CA HIS A 532 17.67 13.03 11.76
C HIS A 532 17.63 11.74 10.93
N VAL A 533 16.58 10.97 11.09
CA VAL A 533 16.25 9.83 10.21
C VAL A 533 14.83 10.02 9.72
N ARG A 534 14.66 9.88 8.41
CA ARG A 534 13.36 9.94 7.73
C ARG A 534 13.02 8.62 7.08
N ALA A 535 11.74 8.26 7.07
CA ALA A 535 11.21 7.09 6.36
C ALA A 535 9.79 7.36 5.84
N VAL A 536 9.37 6.61 4.82
CA VAL A 536 7.97 6.55 4.38
C VAL A 536 7.33 5.30 4.96
N ASP A 537 6.29 5.46 5.77
CA ASP A 537 5.54 4.34 6.34
C ASP A 537 4.58 3.71 5.33
N GLN A 538 4.00 2.55 5.67
CA GLN A 538 3.06 1.84 4.79
C GLN A 538 1.67 2.49 4.70
N GLU A 539 1.42 3.53 5.49
CA GLU A 539 0.25 4.40 5.40
C GLU A 539 0.54 5.65 4.56
N GLN A 540 1.69 5.69 3.88
CA GLN A 540 2.07 6.78 2.98
C GLN A 540 2.28 8.12 3.71
N ASN A 541 2.88 8.07 4.90
CA ASN A 541 3.35 9.26 5.61
C ASN A 541 4.88 9.31 5.64
N VAL A 542 5.43 10.50 5.47
CA VAL A 542 6.84 10.77 5.74
C VAL A 542 6.98 11.07 7.24
N ARG A 543 7.77 10.27 7.94
CA ARG A 543 8.07 10.45 9.36
C ARG A 543 9.52 10.84 9.55
N THR A 544 9.75 11.84 10.40
CA THR A 544 11.10 12.30 10.76
C THR A 544 11.32 12.11 12.26
N TYR A 545 12.43 11.49 12.62
CA TYR A 545 12.85 11.25 14.01
C TYR A 545 14.23 11.85 14.26
N GLY A 546 14.44 12.42 15.45
CA GLY A 546 15.77 12.86 15.87
C GLY A 546 16.69 11.66 16.10
N LEU A 547 17.81 11.54 15.38
CA LEU A 547 18.67 10.35 15.38
C LEU A 547 19.15 9.97 16.81
N GLY A 548 19.42 10.97 17.65
CA GLY A 548 19.90 10.75 19.01
C GLY A 548 18.82 10.42 20.04
N SER A 549 17.58 10.83 19.80
CA SER A 549 16.49 10.78 20.81
C SER A 549 15.41 9.77 20.50
N GLY A 550 15.20 9.43 19.21
CA GLY A 550 14.07 8.61 18.75
C GLY A 550 12.72 9.33 18.84
N ARG A 551 12.68 10.61 19.22
CA ARG A 551 11.45 11.39 19.25
C ARG A 551 11.00 11.67 17.82
N GLN A 552 9.72 11.39 17.52
CA GLN A 552 9.10 11.87 16.28
C GLN A 552 9.04 13.40 16.31
N GLU A 553 9.70 14.03 15.36
CA GLU A 553 9.78 15.47 15.19
C GLU A 553 8.71 15.96 14.21
N GLU A 554 8.39 15.15 13.21
CA GLU A 554 7.47 15.51 12.14
C GLU A 554 6.73 14.28 11.58
N LEU A 555 5.49 14.50 11.15
CA LEU A 555 4.69 13.57 10.35
C LEU A 555 4.02 14.38 9.23
N VAL A 556 4.38 14.07 7.99
CA VAL A 556 3.81 14.67 6.78
C VAL A 556 3.02 13.61 6.03
N PRO A 557 1.68 13.69 5.98
CA PRO A 557 0.92 12.79 5.15
C PRO A 557 1.13 13.11 3.67
N LEU A 558 1.36 12.07 2.86
CA LEU A 558 1.34 12.17 1.41
C LEU A 558 -0.07 11.87 0.91
N GLN A 559 -0.42 12.38 -0.27
CA GLN A 559 -1.72 12.10 -0.88
C GLN A 559 -1.75 10.65 -1.40
N GLY A 560 -2.00 9.69 -0.49
CA GLY A 560 -2.26 8.29 -0.78
C GLY A 560 -3.65 8.07 -1.38
N ASP A 561 -4.19 6.86 -1.25
CA ASP A 561 -5.53 6.55 -1.77
C ASP A 561 -6.60 7.34 -1.03
N LEU A 562 -7.58 7.84 -1.79
CA LEU A 562 -8.70 8.63 -1.28
C LEU A 562 -9.97 7.80 -1.42
N SER A 563 -10.48 7.29 -0.30
CA SER A 563 -11.58 6.33 -0.24
C SER A 563 -12.86 6.90 0.38
N SER A 564 -12.73 8.02 1.10
CA SER A 564 -13.85 8.71 1.76
C SER A 564 -13.85 10.19 1.37
N ALA A 565 -15.03 10.73 1.04
CA ALA A 565 -15.18 12.12 0.67
C ALA A 565 -16.57 12.69 0.98
N GLN A 566 -16.66 14.01 1.09
CA GLN A 566 -17.90 14.78 1.23
C GLN A 566 -17.85 16.04 0.36
N ALA A 567 -19.03 16.54 -0.03
CA ALA A 567 -19.19 17.79 -0.77
C ALA A 567 -19.86 18.87 0.08
N THR A 568 -19.25 20.04 0.21
CA THR A 568 -19.84 21.22 0.89
C THR A 568 -19.10 22.50 0.52
N ASP A 569 -19.76 23.66 0.63
CA ASP A 569 -19.15 24.95 0.29
C ASP A 569 -18.15 25.38 1.39
N LEU A 570 -16.85 25.30 1.10
CA LEU A 570 -15.77 25.57 2.06
C LEU A 570 -15.17 26.97 1.86
N ASP A 571 -15.28 27.56 0.66
CA ASP A 571 -14.72 28.88 0.36
C ASP A 571 -15.75 30.03 0.26
N GLY A 572 -17.04 29.71 0.39
CA GLY A 572 -18.15 30.65 0.46
C GLY A 572 -18.68 31.11 -0.91
N ASP A 573 -18.34 30.40 -1.99
CA ASP A 573 -18.77 30.73 -3.35
C ASP A 573 -20.17 30.17 -3.72
N LYS A 574 -20.80 29.43 -2.79
CA LYS A 574 -22.08 28.72 -2.91
C LYS A 574 -22.06 27.51 -3.84
N LYS A 575 -20.89 27.01 -4.19
CA LYS A 575 -20.70 25.76 -4.93
C LYS A 575 -20.03 24.76 -3.98
N PRO A 576 -20.43 23.48 -3.99
CA PRO A 576 -19.80 22.49 -3.15
C PRO A 576 -18.35 22.25 -3.54
N ASP A 577 -17.47 22.30 -2.56
CA ASP A 577 -16.08 21.86 -2.61
C ASP A 577 -15.97 20.41 -2.13
N VAL A 578 -14.89 19.72 -2.50
CA VAL A 578 -14.68 18.31 -2.13
C VAL A 578 -13.63 18.21 -1.04
N VAL A 579 -13.96 17.57 0.07
CA VAL A 579 -13.01 17.12 1.09
C VAL A 579 -12.86 15.61 1.02
N ALA A 580 -11.62 15.10 1.03
CA ALA A 580 -11.36 13.66 0.97
C ALA A 580 -10.17 13.23 1.82
N GLY A 581 -10.15 11.94 2.18
CA GLY A 581 -9.09 11.25 2.91
C GLY A 581 -9.13 9.73 2.64
N GLY A 582 -8.13 9.00 3.15
CA GLY A 582 -8.07 7.55 3.05
C GLY A 582 -6.82 6.97 3.71
N THR A 583 -5.90 6.39 2.94
CA THR A 583 -4.80 5.55 3.46
C THR A 583 -3.79 6.27 4.35
N SER A 584 -3.59 7.57 4.17
CA SER A 584 -2.67 8.36 4.98
C SER A 584 -3.37 9.14 6.09
N HIS A 585 -2.58 9.81 6.93
CA HIS A 585 -3.09 10.67 8.00
C HIS A 585 -3.60 12.02 7.49
N GLY A 586 -3.65 12.21 6.17
CA GLY A 586 -4.03 13.45 5.52
C GLY A 586 -5.52 13.54 5.19
N VAL A 587 -6.06 14.76 5.34
CA VAL A 587 -7.35 15.18 4.79
C VAL A 587 -7.10 16.41 3.93
N TRP A 588 -7.65 16.43 2.72
CA TRP A 588 -7.48 17.52 1.76
C TRP A 588 -8.82 18.06 1.30
N ALA A 589 -8.89 19.36 1.11
CA ALA A 589 -10.05 20.03 0.51
C ALA A 589 -9.66 20.72 -0.80
N TRP A 590 -10.45 20.51 -1.84
CA TRP A 590 -10.28 21.14 -3.15
C TRP A 590 -11.53 21.87 -3.60
N SER A 591 -11.32 22.97 -4.32
CA SER A 591 -12.41 23.73 -4.92
C SER A 591 -13.18 22.89 -5.96
N GLY A 592 -14.49 22.75 -5.78
CA GLY A 592 -15.37 22.00 -6.69
C GLY A 592 -15.31 22.49 -8.14
N PRO A 593 -15.50 23.80 -8.39
CA PRO A 593 -15.40 24.38 -9.72
C PRO A 593 -14.02 24.20 -10.37
N SER A 594 -12.97 24.12 -9.56
CA SER A 594 -11.61 23.92 -10.06
C SER A 594 -11.37 22.47 -10.47
N LEU A 595 -11.98 21.51 -9.77
CA LEU A 595 -11.97 20.08 -10.15
C LEU A 595 -12.72 19.85 -11.47
N THR A 596 -13.95 20.36 -11.62
CA THR A 596 -14.72 20.25 -12.87
C THR A 596 -14.07 21.02 -14.02
N GLY A 597 -13.36 22.11 -13.71
CA GLY A 597 -12.52 22.85 -14.65
C GLY A 597 -11.21 22.16 -15.07
N GLY A 598 -10.88 21.00 -14.48
CA GLY A 598 -9.69 20.21 -14.80
C GLY A 598 -8.38 20.74 -14.21
N ARG A 599 -8.44 21.67 -13.24
CA ARG A 599 -7.25 22.24 -12.59
C ARG A 599 -7.47 22.29 -11.08
N PRO A 600 -7.29 21.16 -10.37
CA PRO A 600 -7.52 21.08 -8.94
C PRO A 600 -6.83 22.22 -8.18
N LYS A 601 -7.60 22.92 -7.35
CA LYS A 601 -7.09 23.97 -6.47
C LYS A 601 -7.30 23.53 -5.02
N LEU A 602 -6.21 23.21 -4.34
CA LEU A 602 -6.22 22.89 -2.91
C LEU A 602 -6.64 24.14 -2.12
N LEU A 603 -7.62 24.00 -1.24
CA LEU A 603 -8.07 25.02 -0.30
C LEU A 603 -7.30 24.92 1.01
N TRP A 604 -7.22 23.71 1.58
CA TRP A 604 -6.45 23.41 2.79
C TRP A 604 -6.13 21.91 2.87
N LYS A 605 -5.23 21.56 3.79
CA LYS A 605 -4.93 20.19 4.20
C LYS A 605 -4.80 20.11 5.72
N ALA A 606 -5.13 18.95 6.29
CA ALA A 606 -5.06 18.68 7.73
C ALA A 606 -4.44 17.30 8.00
N THR A 607 -3.89 17.12 9.20
CA THR A 607 -3.36 15.83 9.67
C THR A 607 -4.23 15.31 10.81
N VAL A 608 -4.67 14.06 10.72
CA VAL A 608 -5.52 13.36 11.71
C VAL A 608 -4.79 12.12 12.27
N PRO A 609 -5.22 11.53 13.40
CA PRO A 609 -4.43 10.49 14.08
C PRO A 609 -4.72 9.07 13.55
N GLY A 610 -4.34 8.81 12.30
CA GLY A 610 -4.50 7.52 11.63
C GLY A 610 -5.08 7.62 10.23
N GLN A 611 -5.32 6.48 9.59
CA GLN A 611 -6.06 6.39 8.33
C GLN A 611 -7.47 6.95 8.49
N VAL A 612 -8.04 7.46 7.41
CA VAL A 612 -9.41 8.00 7.37
C VAL A 612 -10.35 6.94 6.82
N HIS A 613 -11.35 6.56 7.63
CA HIS A 613 -12.35 5.55 7.27
C HIS A 613 -13.71 6.16 6.93
N GLY A 614 -13.97 7.38 7.41
CA GLY A 614 -15.22 8.09 7.14
C GLY A 614 -15.07 9.60 7.28
N ILE A 615 -15.78 10.32 6.42
CA ILE A 615 -15.91 11.78 6.48
C ILE A 615 -17.39 12.11 6.46
N GLU A 616 -17.83 12.89 7.43
CA GLU A 616 -19.17 13.46 7.53
C GLU A 616 -19.07 14.98 7.61
N LYS A 617 -20.19 15.65 7.37
CA LYS A 617 -20.30 17.11 7.47
C LYS A 617 -21.47 17.53 8.34
N GLY A 618 -21.33 18.67 9.01
CA GLY A 618 -22.44 19.32 9.69
C GLY A 618 -22.04 20.55 10.46
N ASP A 619 -22.96 21.51 10.54
CA ASP A 619 -22.83 22.73 11.35
C ASP A 619 -22.89 22.39 12.85
N VAL A 620 -21.74 22.10 13.47
CA VAL A 620 -21.67 21.68 14.87
C VAL A 620 -21.58 22.87 15.84
N ASP A 621 -21.27 24.06 15.32
CA ASP A 621 -21.14 25.29 16.10
C ASP A 621 -22.27 26.32 15.86
N GLY A 622 -23.24 26.00 15.01
CA GLY A 622 -24.43 26.77 14.71
C GLY A 622 -24.15 28.09 13.98
N ASP A 623 -23.02 28.22 13.28
CA ASP A 623 -22.65 29.42 12.52
C ASP A 623 -23.17 29.42 11.07
N GLY A 624 -23.77 28.31 10.64
CA GLY A 624 -24.32 28.11 9.30
C GLY A 624 -23.31 27.60 8.27
N VAL A 625 -22.09 27.23 8.67
CA VAL A 625 -21.06 26.59 7.85
C VAL A 625 -20.85 25.17 8.38
N ASP A 626 -20.74 24.19 7.49
CA ASP A 626 -20.46 22.83 7.92
C ASP A 626 -19.00 22.70 8.41
N GLU A 627 -18.82 22.09 9.59
CA GLU A 627 -17.56 21.46 9.96
C GLU A 627 -17.39 20.11 9.26
N ILE A 628 -16.14 19.66 9.17
CA ILE A 628 -15.80 18.33 8.67
C ILE A 628 -15.49 17.41 9.86
N VAL A 629 -16.23 16.32 10.00
CA VAL A 629 -16.07 15.34 11.06
C VAL A 629 -15.46 14.06 10.48
N VAL A 630 -14.26 13.74 10.93
CA VAL A 630 -13.42 12.68 10.35
C VAL A 630 -13.33 11.52 11.33
N ALA A 631 -13.76 10.33 10.91
CA ALA A 631 -13.47 9.08 11.59
C ALA A 631 -12.09 8.59 11.14
N ALA A 632 -11.10 8.69 12.02
CA ALA A 632 -9.75 8.19 11.81
C ALA A 632 -9.43 7.06 12.80
N ASP A 633 -8.49 6.16 12.47
CA ASP A 633 -8.19 4.93 13.23
C ASP A 633 -8.44 4.98 14.75
N THR A 634 -7.86 5.99 15.40
CA THR A 634 -7.81 6.11 16.87
C THR A 634 -8.72 7.17 17.45
N ALA A 635 -9.35 8.02 16.64
CA ALA A 635 -10.15 9.15 17.12
C ALA A 635 -11.09 9.72 16.05
N VAL A 636 -12.13 10.39 16.50
CA VAL A 636 -12.89 11.33 15.66
C VAL A 636 -12.26 12.72 15.76
N VAL A 637 -12.05 13.38 14.63
CA VAL A 637 -11.51 14.75 14.57
C VAL A 637 -12.55 15.68 13.95
N VAL A 638 -12.82 16.80 14.63
CA VAL A 638 -13.66 17.87 14.09
C VAL A 638 -12.74 18.95 13.53
N LEU A 639 -12.85 19.20 12.23
CA LEU A 639 -12.09 20.21 11.51
C LEU A 639 -13.00 21.38 11.14
N ASP A 640 -12.47 22.58 11.28
CA ASP A 640 -13.06 23.79 10.70
C ASP A 640 -13.15 23.65 9.18
N GLY A 641 -14.35 23.77 8.61
CA GLY A 641 -14.56 23.57 7.18
C GLY A 641 -13.77 24.54 6.29
N ARG A 642 -13.55 25.79 6.73
CA ARG A 642 -12.84 26.78 5.91
C ARG A 642 -11.33 26.66 5.95
N THR A 643 -10.77 26.21 7.07
CA THR A 643 -9.33 26.28 7.34
C THR A 643 -8.66 24.93 7.55
N GLY A 644 -9.43 23.85 7.73
CA GLY A 644 -8.91 22.52 8.08
C GLY A 644 -8.31 22.44 9.48
N ARG A 645 -8.47 23.48 10.32
CA ARG A 645 -7.91 23.48 11.67
C ARG A 645 -8.72 22.58 12.59
N THR A 646 -8.04 21.76 13.38
CA THR A 646 -8.67 20.95 14.42
C THR A 646 -9.37 21.83 15.46
N ARG A 647 -10.68 21.64 15.60
CA ARG A 647 -11.52 22.25 16.64
C ARG A 647 -11.65 21.34 17.85
N ALA A 648 -11.84 20.04 17.62
CA ALA A 648 -11.93 19.04 18.67
C ALA A 648 -11.34 17.70 18.22
N ARG A 649 -10.91 16.91 19.21
CA ARG A 649 -10.51 15.51 19.05
C ARG A 649 -11.25 14.69 20.10
N ILE A 650 -11.92 13.64 19.65
CA ILE A 650 -12.65 12.69 20.48
C ILE A 650 -11.91 11.36 20.39
N ASP A 651 -11.17 11.00 21.44
CA ASP A 651 -10.40 9.75 21.46
C ASP A 651 -11.33 8.53 21.39
N GLY A 652 -10.92 7.52 20.61
CA GLY A 652 -11.63 6.26 20.47
C GLY A 652 -11.49 5.32 21.68
N ASP A 653 -10.83 5.75 22.76
CA ASP A 653 -10.53 4.93 23.95
C ASP A 653 -9.86 3.57 23.61
N GLY A 654 -8.98 3.57 22.60
CA GLY A 654 -8.31 2.37 22.10
C GLY A 654 -9.15 1.46 21.20
N GLN A 655 -10.36 1.88 20.83
CA GLN A 655 -11.20 1.21 19.85
C GLN A 655 -10.90 1.69 18.43
N PHE A 656 -11.11 0.80 17.45
CA PHE A 656 -11.08 1.16 16.04
C PHE A 656 -12.29 2.03 15.68
N VAL A 657 -12.03 3.29 15.30
CA VAL A 657 -13.08 4.25 14.91
C VAL A 657 -13.31 4.14 13.40
N ARG A 658 -14.19 3.20 13.02
CA ARG A 658 -14.50 2.89 11.61
C ARG A 658 -15.44 3.88 10.93
N SER A 659 -16.26 4.59 11.69
CA SER A 659 -17.31 5.47 11.16
C SER A 659 -17.76 6.50 12.19
N VAL A 660 -18.56 7.45 11.73
CA VAL A 660 -19.18 8.50 12.55
C VAL A 660 -20.52 8.87 11.91
N THR A 661 -21.50 9.29 12.72
CA THR A 661 -22.76 9.88 12.23
C THR A 661 -22.93 11.27 12.81
N VAL A 662 -23.30 12.24 11.99
CA VAL A 662 -23.50 13.65 12.39
C VAL A 662 -24.98 14.01 12.25
N ALA A 663 -25.61 14.47 13.33
CA ALA A 663 -27.03 14.86 13.35
C ALA A 663 -27.37 15.72 14.57
N ASP A 664 -28.37 16.60 14.46
CA ASP A 664 -28.91 17.32 15.63
C ASP A 664 -29.72 16.35 16.52
N LEU A 665 -29.18 16.02 17.70
CA LEU A 665 -29.81 15.07 18.62
C LEU A 665 -30.76 15.73 19.62
N ASN A 666 -30.67 17.05 19.76
CA ASN A 666 -31.28 17.76 20.88
C ASN A 666 -32.25 18.88 20.46
N GLY A 667 -32.34 19.18 19.16
CA GLY A 667 -33.24 20.15 18.54
C GLY A 667 -32.77 21.60 18.66
N ASP A 668 -31.50 21.84 18.96
CA ASP A 668 -30.92 23.19 19.07
C ASP A 668 -30.35 23.73 17.75
N ARG A 669 -30.49 22.98 16.66
CA ARG A 669 -29.98 23.27 15.31
C ARG A 669 -28.46 23.26 15.22
N ARG A 670 -27.78 22.63 16.17
CA ARG A 670 -26.35 22.31 16.08
C ARG A 670 -26.24 20.82 15.90
N ALA A 671 -25.40 20.39 14.98
CA ALA A 671 -25.16 18.98 14.79
C ALA A 671 -24.32 18.42 15.97
N ASP A 672 -24.71 17.24 16.43
CA ASP A 672 -23.99 16.43 17.40
C ASP A 672 -23.35 15.22 16.68
N ILE A 673 -22.43 14.54 17.37
CA ILE A 673 -21.56 13.51 16.80
C ILE A 673 -21.83 12.18 17.51
N LEU A 674 -22.15 11.13 16.75
CA LEU A 674 -22.31 9.76 17.23
C LEU A 674 -21.12 8.91 16.80
N VAL A 675 -20.52 8.21 17.77
CA VAL A 675 -19.36 7.32 17.56
C VAL A 675 -19.74 5.89 17.93
N PRO A 676 -19.92 4.99 16.94
CA PRO A 676 -20.28 3.59 17.17
C PRO A 676 -19.03 2.69 17.28
N THR A 677 -18.60 2.39 18.50
CA THR A 677 -17.51 1.43 18.77
C THR A 677 -17.99 0.28 19.65
N ASP A 678 -17.39 0.02 20.81
CA ASP A 678 -17.87 -0.93 21.82
C ASP A 678 -19.18 -0.48 22.49
N LYS A 679 -19.43 0.82 22.43
CA LYS A 679 -20.62 1.50 22.92
C LYS A 679 -20.98 2.58 21.93
N LEU A 680 -22.25 2.96 21.90
CA LEU A 680 -22.67 4.14 21.18
C LEU A 680 -22.51 5.37 22.07
N ARG A 681 -21.64 6.30 21.65
CA ARG A 681 -21.35 7.53 22.40
C ARG A 681 -21.78 8.74 21.58
N ALA A 682 -22.40 9.72 22.24
CA ALA A 682 -22.77 11.00 21.63
C ALA A 682 -21.93 12.13 22.21
N TYR A 683 -21.54 13.07 21.36
CA TYR A 683 -20.71 14.23 21.69
C TYR A 683 -21.26 15.48 21.01
N ARG A 684 -20.97 16.65 21.58
CA ARG A 684 -21.11 17.93 20.87
C ARG A 684 -19.93 18.13 19.92
N GLY A 685 -20.03 19.13 19.03
CA GLY A 685 -18.95 19.57 18.15
C GLY A 685 -17.63 19.96 18.83
N ASP A 686 -17.68 20.37 20.10
CA ASP A 686 -16.49 20.69 20.91
C ASP A 686 -15.81 19.45 21.53
N GLY A 687 -16.34 18.25 21.27
CA GLY A 687 -15.86 16.98 21.81
C GLY A 687 -16.38 16.67 23.22
N SER A 688 -17.24 17.50 23.80
CA SER A 688 -17.85 17.21 25.11
C SER A 688 -18.91 16.10 24.98
N ARG A 689 -18.80 15.09 25.84
CA ARG A 689 -19.72 13.94 25.82
C ARG A 689 -21.12 14.34 26.30
N LEU A 690 -22.14 13.98 25.52
CA LEU A 690 -23.56 14.12 25.85
C LEU A 690 -24.06 12.93 26.67
N TRP A 691 -23.92 11.74 26.11
CA TRP A 691 -24.36 10.49 26.73
C TRP A 691 -23.59 9.29 26.17
N THR A 692 -23.79 8.13 26.81
CA THR A 692 -23.24 6.85 26.37
C THR A 692 -24.29 5.78 26.58
N TYR A 693 -24.51 4.97 25.55
CA TYR A 693 -25.33 3.77 25.61
C TYR A 693 -24.45 2.53 25.47
N ALA A 694 -24.56 1.62 26.43
CA ALA A 694 -23.95 0.30 26.37
C ALA A 694 -25.05 -0.75 26.20
N ALA A 695 -24.77 -1.80 25.43
CA ALA A 695 -25.64 -2.97 25.38
C ALA A 695 -25.81 -3.59 26.79
N PRO A 696 -26.89 -4.34 27.05
CA PRO A 696 -27.07 -5.04 28.31
C PRO A 696 -25.85 -5.90 28.64
N ALA A 697 -25.46 -5.98 29.92
CA ALA A 697 -24.28 -6.74 30.34
C ALA A 697 -24.31 -8.23 29.93
N SER A 698 -25.51 -8.79 29.73
CA SER A 698 -25.71 -10.15 29.21
C SER A 698 -25.25 -10.35 27.76
N ALA A 699 -25.07 -9.27 27.00
CA ALA A 699 -24.57 -9.32 25.62
C ALA A 699 -23.05 -9.51 25.53
N GLY A 700 -22.32 -9.36 26.65
CA GLY A 700 -20.86 -9.42 26.65
C GLY A 700 -20.21 -8.26 25.90
N SER A 701 -19.06 -8.53 25.29
CA SER A 701 -18.37 -7.58 24.40
C SER A 701 -19.11 -7.49 23.07
N VAL A 702 -19.47 -6.27 22.66
CA VAL A 702 -20.22 -6.00 21.42
C VAL A 702 -19.58 -4.89 20.61
N LEU A 703 -20.02 -4.78 19.36
CA LEU A 703 -19.67 -3.74 18.40
C LEU A 703 -20.96 -3.12 17.89
N PHE A 704 -21.01 -1.80 17.83
CA PHE A 704 -22.14 -1.07 17.27
C PHE A 704 -21.95 -0.82 15.77
N ALA A 705 -23.03 -1.03 15.02
CA ALA A 705 -23.12 -0.65 13.61
C ALA A 705 -23.35 0.86 13.45
N ASP A 706 -23.31 1.34 12.21
CA ASP A 706 -23.60 2.74 11.88
C ASP A 706 -25.03 3.09 12.32
N PRO A 707 -25.22 4.11 13.17
CA PRO A 707 -26.54 4.50 13.61
C PRO A 707 -27.22 5.39 12.56
N ALA A 708 -28.56 5.35 12.54
CA ALA A 708 -29.39 6.32 11.83
C ALA A 708 -30.13 7.23 12.82
N VAL A 709 -30.36 8.48 12.45
CA VAL A 709 -31.09 9.44 13.28
C VAL A 709 -32.33 9.92 12.54
N ALA A 710 -33.49 9.77 13.17
CA ALA A 710 -34.74 10.33 12.68
C ALA A 710 -35.70 10.61 13.84
N GLU A 711 -36.49 11.67 13.73
CA GLU A 711 -37.60 11.97 14.65
C GLU A 711 -37.22 12.03 16.14
N GLY A 712 -36.06 12.62 16.45
CA GLY A 712 -35.56 12.70 17.82
C GLY A 712 -35.19 11.33 18.41
N ARG A 713 -34.92 10.33 17.56
CA ARG A 713 -34.42 9.01 17.94
C ARG A 713 -33.13 8.68 17.23
N VAL A 714 -32.31 7.90 17.92
CA VAL A 714 -31.13 7.24 17.36
C VAL A 714 -31.43 5.75 17.26
N TYR A 715 -31.40 5.22 16.05
CA TYR A 715 -31.57 3.81 15.75
C TYR A 715 -30.19 3.19 15.57
N ALA A 716 -29.89 2.15 16.34
CA ALA A 716 -28.59 1.49 16.26
C ALA A 716 -28.75 -0.02 16.47
N GLN A 717 -27.85 -0.80 15.88
CA GLN A 717 -27.72 -2.23 16.14
C GLN A 717 -26.35 -2.58 16.65
N TYR A 718 -26.23 -3.73 17.30
CA TYR A 718 -24.98 -4.26 17.77
C TYR A 718 -24.91 -5.78 17.63
N THR A 719 -23.69 -6.27 17.57
CA THR A 719 -23.34 -7.69 17.49
C THR A 719 -22.19 -8.01 18.43
N SER A 720 -22.07 -9.24 18.91
CA SER A 720 -20.88 -9.68 19.66
C SER A 720 -19.59 -9.49 18.84
N VAL A 721 -18.49 -9.23 19.54
CA VAL A 721 -17.14 -9.44 18.97
C VAL A 721 -16.99 -10.92 18.62
N ASP A 722 -16.35 -11.23 17.49
CA ASP A 722 -16.17 -12.60 16.96
C ASP A 722 -17.48 -13.35 16.74
N ALA A 723 -18.57 -12.64 16.41
CA ALA A 723 -19.92 -13.21 16.35
C ALA A 723 -20.04 -14.49 15.49
N LEU A 724 -19.28 -14.58 14.38
CA LEU A 724 -19.30 -15.74 13.49
C LEU A 724 -18.67 -17.00 14.11
N ASP A 725 -17.81 -16.84 15.12
CA ASP A 725 -17.15 -17.94 15.82
C ASP A 725 -17.92 -18.39 17.08
N LEU A 726 -18.98 -17.66 17.46
CA LEU A 726 -19.80 -17.95 18.63
C LEU A 726 -21.00 -18.83 18.27
N GLU A 727 -21.29 -19.81 19.12
CA GLU A 727 -22.50 -20.64 18.96
C GLU A 727 -23.80 -19.85 19.19
N SER A 728 -23.73 -18.78 19.99
CA SER A 728 -24.86 -17.93 20.38
C SER A 728 -24.40 -16.48 20.58
N PRO A 729 -24.11 -15.75 19.48
CA PRO A 729 -23.72 -14.35 19.55
C PRO A 729 -24.90 -13.48 20.03
N ALA A 730 -24.59 -12.39 20.73
CA ALA A 730 -25.57 -11.36 21.01
C ALA A 730 -25.81 -10.54 19.75
N VAL A 731 -27.06 -10.47 19.30
CA VAL A 731 -27.49 -9.69 18.14
C VAL A 731 -28.78 -8.97 18.52
N ASP A 732 -28.77 -7.64 18.49
CA ASP A 732 -29.97 -6.86 18.80
C ASP A 732 -29.92 -5.45 18.17
N GLY A 733 -31.06 -4.78 18.20
CA GLY A 733 -31.24 -3.38 17.81
C GLY A 733 -31.89 -2.58 18.92
N VAL A 734 -31.71 -1.27 18.88
CA VAL A 734 -32.29 -0.34 19.84
C VAL A 734 -32.72 0.95 19.15
N ALA A 735 -33.83 1.53 19.61
CA ALA A 735 -34.13 2.94 19.39
C ALA A 735 -33.94 3.70 20.71
N LEU A 736 -33.07 4.70 20.68
CA LEU A 736 -32.76 5.56 21.80
C LEU A 736 -33.45 6.91 21.62
N GLU A 737 -33.85 7.55 22.72
CA GLU A 737 -34.16 8.98 22.71
C GLU A 737 -32.89 9.77 22.40
N ALA A 738 -32.89 10.57 21.34
CA ALA A 738 -31.67 11.18 20.81
C ALA A 738 -30.97 12.11 21.82
N ARG A 739 -31.75 12.85 22.62
CA ARG A 739 -31.22 13.82 23.58
C ARG A 739 -30.50 13.18 24.77
N SER A 740 -30.92 12.00 25.22
CA SER A 740 -30.44 11.37 26.47
C SER A 740 -29.82 9.99 26.29
N GLY A 741 -29.92 9.38 25.11
CA GLY A 741 -29.48 8.01 24.87
C GLY A 741 -30.31 6.96 25.62
N THR A 742 -31.51 7.32 26.10
CA THR A 742 -32.36 6.37 26.87
C THR A 742 -33.14 5.45 25.93
N PRO A 743 -33.12 4.11 26.14
CA PRO A 743 -33.87 3.18 25.31
C PRO A 743 -35.37 3.46 25.31
N LYS A 744 -35.97 3.48 24.12
CA LYS A 744 -37.42 3.49 23.92
C LYS A 744 -37.95 2.08 23.68
N TRP A 745 -37.25 1.31 22.86
CA TRP A 745 -37.55 -0.09 22.58
C TRP A 745 -36.29 -0.82 22.10
N THR A 746 -36.30 -2.15 22.17
CA THR A 746 -35.26 -3.05 21.64
C THR A 746 -35.87 -3.96 20.56
N ALA A 747 -35.07 -4.35 19.55
CA ALA A 747 -35.58 -5.00 18.35
C ALA A 747 -35.95 -6.49 18.58
N GLY A 748 -35.13 -7.21 19.35
CA GLY A 748 -35.27 -8.65 19.57
C GLY A 748 -35.43 -9.44 18.26
N PRO A 749 -34.49 -9.34 17.32
CA PRO A 749 -34.64 -9.91 15.99
C PRO A 749 -34.71 -11.44 16.04
N LYS A 750 -35.42 -12.02 15.07
CA LYS A 750 -35.57 -13.48 14.93
C LYS A 750 -35.09 -13.89 13.55
N ALA A 751 -34.35 -14.99 13.51
CA ALA A 751 -33.94 -15.60 12.27
C ALA A 751 -35.19 -15.96 11.43
N PRO A 752 -35.18 -15.70 10.11
CA PRO A 752 -36.28 -16.10 9.23
C PRO A 752 -36.50 -17.61 9.21
N GLU A 753 -37.71 -18.07 8.93
CA GLU A 753 -38.03 -19.51 8.86
C GLU A 753 -37.21 -20.26 7.79
N GLN A 754 -36.76 -19.55 6.75
CA GLN A 754 -35.98 -20.08 5.63
C GLN A 754 -34.48 -20.22 5.94
N SER A 755 -34.05 -19.87 7.15
CA SER A 755 -32.66 -19.97 7.61
C SER A 755 -32.39 -21.21 8.47
N ASP A 756 -31.18 -21.34 8.99
CA ASP A 756 -30.81 -22.32 10.02
C ASP A 756 -31.45 -22.06 11.40
N GLY A 757 -32.31 -21.04 11.51
CA GLY A 757 -33.01 -20.67 12.74
C GLY A 757 -32.17 -19.84 13.70
N LYS A 758 -30.99 -19.35 13.27
CA LYS A 758 -30.08 -18.55 14.09
C LYS A 758 -29.68 -17.25 13.40
N LEU A 759 -29.33 -16.25 14.21
CA LEU A 759 -28.61 -15.07 13.75
C LEU A 759 -27.16 -15.22 14.17
N HIS A 760 -26.25 -15.00 13.23
CA HIS A 760 -24.80 -15.15 13.40
C HIS A 760 -24.10 -13.80 13.55
N GLY A 761 -24.83 -12.70 13.44
CA GLY A 761 -24.30 -11.36 13.65
C GLY A 761 -25.23 -10.27 13.14
N ALA A 762 -24.71 -9.04 13.11
CA ALA A 762 -25.32 -7.88 12.49
C ALA A 762 -24.32 -7.24 11.51
N VAL A 763 -24.80 -6.65 10.42
CA VAL A 763 -23.92 -5.90 9.51
C VAL A 763 -23.49 -4.60 10.20
N LEU A 764 -22.22 -4.19 10.07
CA LEU A 764 -21.70 -3.00 10.77
C LEU A 764 -21.78 -1.73 9.92
N SER A 765 -21.53 -1.83 8.61
CA SER A 765 -21.53 -0.70 7.68
C SER A 765 -22.91 -0.48 7.04
N HIS A 766 -23.42 0.75 7.05
CA HIS A 766 -24.68 1.17 6.40
C HIS A 766 -25.92 0.31 6.72
N ALA A 767 -25.90 -0.39 7.86
CA ALA A 767 -26.87 -1.44 8.17
C ALA A 767 -28.18 -0.93 8.78
N VAL A 768 -28.19 0.31 9.29
CA VAL A 768 -29.38 0.96 9.82
C VAL A 768 -29.71 2.16 8.97
N TYR A 769 -30.95 2.26 8.49
CA TYR A 769 -31.39 3.36 7.64
C TYR A 769 -32.79 3.82 8.01
N ALA A 770 -32.95 5.12 8.26
CA ALA A 770 -34.23 5.73 8.58
C ALA A 770 -34.53 6.85 7.58
N SER A 771 -35.74 6.86 7.03
CA SER A 771 -36.19 7.91 6.12
C SER A 771 -37.71 7.97 6.12
N PRO A 772 -38.31 9.17 6.09
CA PRO A 772 -39.76 9.31 5.98
C PRO A 772 -40.32 8.84 4.64
N LYS A 773 -39.45 8.52 3.67
CA LYS A 773 -39.82 7.98 2.36
C LYS A 773 -39.81 6.45 2.31
N ILE A 774 -39.40 5.78 3.38
CA ILE A 774 -39.54 4.32 3.46
C ILE A 774 -41.05 4.01 3.46
N PRO A 775 -41.55 3.13 2.57
CA PRO A 775 -42.98 3.07 2.29
C PRO A 775 -43.75 2.15 3.27
N TYR A 776 -43.44 2.30 4.56
CA TYR A 776 -44.01 1.57 5.69
C TYR A 776 -44.16 2.54 6.88
N ALA A 777 -45.02 2.17 7.85
CA ALA A 777 -45.24 2.93 9.09
C ALA A 777 -45.52 4.45 8.90
N ASP A 778 -46.23 4.84 7.84
CA ASP A 778 -46.64 6.23 7.60
C ASP A 778 -45.49 7.26 7.68
N GLY A 779 -44.30 6.89 7.20
CA GLY A 779 -43.10 7.74 7.23
C GLY A 779 -42.28 7.64 8.51
N HIS A 780 -42.57 6.67 9.38
CA HIS A 780 -41.83 6.42 10.62
C HIS A 780 -40.95 5.16 10.53
N ALA A 781 -40.77 4.57 9.35
CA ALA A 781 -40.08 3.30 9.22
C ALA A 781 -38.55 3.43 9.34
N VAL A 782 -37.92 2.34 9.79
CA VAL A 782 -36.47 2.17 9.92
C VAL A 782 -36.08 0.76 9.49
N VAL A 783 -34.91 0.64 8.86
CA VAL A 783 -34.31 -0.60 8.42
C VAL A 783 -33.26 -1.05 9.42
N TYR A 784 -33.21 -2.35 9.68
CA TYR A 784 -32.11 -3.04 10.37
C TYR A 784 -31.66 -4.25 9.55
N THR A 785 -30.38 -4.60 9.65
CA THR A 785 -29.79 -5.64 8.80
C THR A 785 -28.92 -6.62 9.60
N TRP A 786 -29.40 -7.85 9.69
CA TRP A 786 -28.79 -8.95 10.45
C TRP A 786 -28.07 -9.94 9.53
N VAL A 787 -27.35 -10.90 10.10
CA VAL A 787 -26.69 -11.98 9.35
C VAL A 787 -27.24 -13.34 9.82
N THR A 788 -27.59 -14.20 8.86
CA THR A 788 -28.03 -15.59 9.10
C THR A 788 -27.37 -16.54 8.11
N MET A 789 -27.48 -17.85 8.31
CA MET A 789 -27.11 -18.85 7.31
C MET A 789 -28.36 -19.33 6.57
N ALA A 790 -28.42 -19.10 5.26
CA ALA A 790 -29.54 -19.50 4.42
C ALA A 790 -29.07 -19.94 3.02
N SER A 791 -29.41 -21.18 2.66
CA SER A 791 -29.11 -21.76 1.35
C SER A 791 -30.17 -21.38 0.30
N SER A 792 -29.73 -21.15 -0.93
CA SER A 792 -30.63 -21.05 -2.10
C SER A 792 -31.10 -22.41 -2.63
N ASP A 793 -30.41 -23.51 -2.25
CA ASP A 793 -30.84 -24.88 -2.48
C ASP A 793 -31.51 -25.43 -1.22
N VAL A 794 -32.80 -25.75 -1.33
CA VAL A 794 -33.64 -26.30 -0.25
C VAL A 794 -33.15 -27.64 0.30
N ASN A 795 -32.24 -28.33 -0.41
CA ASN A 795 -31.68 -29.62 0.02
C ASN A 795 -30.26 -29.51 0.60
N ALA A 796 -29.61 -28.35 0.53
CA ALA A 796 -28.28 -28.14 1.08
C ALA A 796 -28.35 -27.64 2.52
N THR A 797 -27.55 -28.23 3.40
CA THR A 797 -27.38 -27.73 4.77
C THR A 797 -26.70 -26.36 4.71
N PRO A 798 -27.31 -25.29 5.26
CA PRO A 798 -26.64 -24.00 5.36
C PRO A 798 -25.32 -24.12 6.14
N ASP A 799 -24.27 -23.50 5.63
CA ASP A 799 -22.98 -23.36 6.29
C ASP A 799 -22.43 -21.93 6.13
N VAL A 800 -21.19 -21.69 6.60
CA VAL A 800 -20.53 -20.38 6.55
C VAL A 800 -20.39 -19.81 5.13
N THR A 801 -20.47 -20.64 4.09
CA THR A 801 -20.47 -20.19 2.68
C THR A 801 -21.84 -19.67 2.22
N THR A 802 -22.87 -19.84 3.06
CA THR A 802 -24.26 -19.42 2.83
C THR A 802 -24.70 -18.28 3.75
N LEU A 803 -23.76 -17.49 4.28
CA LEU A 803 -24.11 -16.29 5.05
C LEU A 803 -24.90 -15.30 4.18
N ARG A 804 -26.06 -14.87 4.68
CA ARG A 804 -27.00 -13.94 4.02
C ARG A 804 -27.39 -12.81 4.96
N ASN A 805 -27.69 -11.64 4.42
CA ASN A 805 -28.30 -10.58 5.22
C ASN A 805 -29.78 -10.85 5.43
N VAL A 806 -30.30 -10.43 6.57
CA VAL A 806 -31.74 -10.38 6.86
C VAL A 806 -32.11 -8.92 7.04
N VAL A 807 -32.92 -8.40 6.12
CA VAL A 807 -33.40 -7.02 6.14
C VAL A 807 -34.73 -6.99 6.86
N GLU A 808 -34.87 -6.16 7.90
CA GLU A 808 -36.13 -5.91 8.59
C GLU A 808 -36.52 -4.44 8.49
N ILE A 809 -37.71 -4.18 7.96
CA ILE A 809 -38.33 -2.86 7.99
C ILE A 809 -39.27 -2.81 9.18
N ARG A 810 -39.03 -1.88 10.11
CA ARG A 810 -39.74 -1.78 11.39
C ARG A 810 -40.43 -0.42 11.53
N ASP A 811 -41.52 -0.37 12.29
CA ASP A 811 -42.08 0.90 12.77
C ASP A 811 -41.12 1.51 13.78
N GLY A 812 -40.50 2.65 13.46
CA GLY A 812 -39.50 3.30 14.29
C GLY A 812 -40.04 3.80 15.63
N ARG A 813 -41.35 3.84 15.84
CA ARG A 813 -41.98 4.26 17.11
C ARG A 813 -42.15 3.10 18.07
N THR A 814 -42.45 1.91 17.57
CA THR A 814 -42.82 0.73 18.38
C THR A 814 -41.81 -0.42 18.30
N GLY A 815 -41.00 -0.47 17.25
CA GLY A 815 -40.09 -1.58 16.94
C GLY A 815 -40.77 -2.75 16.23
N GLU A 816 -42.07 -2.65 15.91
CA GLU A 816 -42.83 -3.71 15.22
C GLU A 816 -42.23 -4.02 13.84
N VAL A 817 -42.02 -5.30 13.52
CA VAL A 817 -41.57 -5.75 12.19
C VAL A 817 -42.74 -5.68 11.21
N LEU A 818 -42.57 -4.90 10.15
CA LEU A 818 -43.57 -4.69 9.11
C LEU A 818 -43.24 -5.48 7.84
N HIS A 819 -41.96 -5.73 7.61
CA HIS A 819 -41.45 -6.51 6.48
C HIS A 819 -40.13 -7.18 6.84
N GLN A 820 -39.89 -8.39 6.32
CA GLN A 820 -38.64 -9.12 6.49
C GLN A 820 -38.26 -9.81 5.17
N ASP A 821 -37.00 -9.68 4.76
CA ASP A 821 -36.45 -10.27 3.54
C ASP A 821 -35.03 -10.83 3.78
N ILE A 822 -34.60 -11.81 2.98
CA ILE A 822 -33.23 -12.34 2.96
C ILE A 822 -32.49 -11.78 1.76
N ALA A 823 -31.42 -11.01 1.99
CA ALA A 823 -30.70 -10.28 0.96
C ALA A 823 -29.19 -10.45 0.92
N GLY A 824 -28.63 -10.62 -0.28
CA GLY A 824 -27.18 -10.63 -0.51
C GLY A 824 -26.39 -11.62 0.36
N GLY A 825 -25.07 -11.49 0.38
CA GLY A 825 -24.19 -12.11 1.37
C GLY A 825 -23.82 -11.15 2.51
N ALA A 826 -23.26 -11.67 3.60
CA ALA A 826 -22.90 -10.88 4.79
C ALA A 826 -22.06 -9.61 4.51
N TRP A 827 -21.23 -9.63 3.45
CA TRP A 827 -20.32 -8.56 3.08
C TRP A 827 -20.72 -7.83 1.78
N THR A 828 -21.97 -8.03 1.33
CA THR A 828 -22.44 -7.49 0.04
C THR A 828 -23.45 -6.36 0.22
N LEU A 829 -23.70 -5.90 1.45
CA LEU A 829 -24.52 -4.71 1.68
C LEU A 829 -23.69 -3.47 1.31
N GLY A 830 -24.17 -2.73 0.31
CA GLY A 830 -23.63 -1.43 -0.06
C GLY A 830 -24.18 -0.33 0.82
N ASN A 831 -25.42 0.06 0.51
CA ASN A 831 -26.15 1.08 1.24
C ASN A 831 -27.66 0.99 0.94
N TYR A 832 -28.43 1.74 1.74
CA TYR A 832 -29.84 1.99 1.51
C TYR A 832 -30.08 3.42 1.05
N PHE A 833 -31.08 3.62 0.18
CA PHE A 833 -31.54 4.94 -0.23
C PHE A 833 -33.04 4.90 -0.59
N THR A 834 -33.68 6.06 -0.69
CA THR A 834 -35.13 6.16 -0.97
C THR A 834 -35.43 7.02 -2.18
N GLY A 835 -36.45 6.61 -2.94
CA GLY A 835 -36.93 7.29 -4.15
C GLY A 835 -38.45 7.17 -4.31
N ASP A 836 -38.97 7.60 -5.45
CA ASP A 836 -40.39 7.45 -5.79
C ASP A 836 -40.80 5.97 -5.88
N GLU A 837 -39.83 5.09 -6.13
CA GLU A 837 -39.98 3.64 -6.21
C GLU A 837 -40.12 2.96 -4.84
N GLY A 838 -39.74 3.63 -3.74
CA GLY A 838 -39.73 3.09 -2.38
C GLY A 838 -38.33 3.06 -1.76
N LEU A 839 -38.08 2.08 -0.89
CA LEU A 839 -36.77 1.82 -0.30
C LEU A 839 -35.96 0.95 -1.24
N VAL A 840 -34.74 1.36 -1.55
CA VAL A 840 -33.80 0.60 -2.39
C VAL A 840 -32.59 0.18 -1.57
N LEU A 841 -32.22 -1.09 -1.70
CA LEU A 841 -30.98 -1.68 -1.22
C LEU A 841 -30.05 -1.87 -2.43
N ALA A 842 -28.89 -1.22 -2.41
CA ALA A 842 -27.77 -1.55 -3.28
C ALA A 842 -26.89 -2.59 -2.60
N GLY A 843 -26.51 -3.63 -3.34
CA GLY A 843 -25.54 -4.62 -2.87
C GLY A 843 -24.92 -5.36 -4.03
N THR A 844 -23.78 -6.03 -3.81
CA THR A 844 -22.92 -6.57 -4.88
C THR A 844 -23.71 -7.17 -6.04
N ALA A 845 -23.60 -6.52 -7.20
CA ALA A 845 -24.26 -6.87 -8.47
C ALA A 845 -25.81 -6.91 -8.43
N SER A 846 -26.45 -6.14 -7.55
CA SER A 846 -27.91 -6.12 -7.41
C SER A 846 -28.49 -4.83 -6.85
N PHE A 847 -29.75 -4.56 -7.23
CA PHE A 847 -30.62 -3.63 -6.53
C PHE A 847 -31.90 -4.35 -6.09
N ARG A 848 -32.36 -4.07 -4.88
CA ARG A 848 -33.64 -4.57 -4.37
C ARG A 848 -34.52 -3.41 -3.95
N THR A 849 -35.79 -3.45 -4.35
CA THR A 849 -36.74 -2.36 -4.13
C THR A 849 -37.92 -2.87 -3.32
N TYR A 850 -38.17 -2.25 -2.17
CA TYR A 850 -39.33 -2.50 -1.30
C TYR A 850 -40.34 -1.37 -1.53
N THR A 851 -41.53 -1.70 -2.04
CA THR A 851 -42.52 -0.71 -2.51
C THR A 851 -43.70 -0.53 -1.54
N PRO A 852 -44.45 0.59 -1.62
CA PRO A 852 -45.64 0.81 -0.79
C PRO A 852 -46.75 -0.23 -0.92
N GLY A 853 -46.76 -1.03 -1.99
CA GLY A 853 -47.75 -2.08 -2.22
C GLY A 853 -47.40 -3.43 -1.57
N GLY A 854 -46.27 -3.53 -0.87
CA GLY A 854 -45.73 -4.80 -0.35
C GLY A 854 -45.20 -5.74 -1.43
N GLN A 855 -45.06 -5.26 -2.67
CA GLN A 855 -44.42 -5.98 -3.75
C GLN A 855 -42.94 -5.61 -3.81
N ASP A 856 -42.07 -6.61 -3.66
CA ASP A 856 -40.63 -6.43 -3.75
C ASP A 856 -40.15 -6.70 -5.18
N TYR A 857 -39.14 -5.94 -5.60
CA TYR A 857 -38.45 -6.13 -6.87
C TYR A 857 -36.98 -6.40 -6.62
N SER A 858 -36.36 -7.16 -7.51
CA SER A 858 -34.92 -7.34 -7.52
C SER A 858 -34.45 -7.32 -8.96
N ILE A 859 -33.34 -6.64 -9.19
CA ILE A 859 -32.60 -6.67 -10.45
C ILE A 859 -31.15 -7.04 -10.16
N TYR A 860 -30.58 -7.87 -11.03
CA TYR A 860 -29.14 -8.12 -11.05
C TYR A 860 -28.48 -7.30 -12.15
N THR A 861 -27.28 -6.79 -11.91
CA THR A 861 -26.48 -6.03 -12.89
C THR A 861 -25.35 -6.89 -13.45
N MET A 862 -24.84 -6.54 -14.63
CA MET A 862 -23.66 -7.21 -15.20
C MET A 862 -22.37 -6.72 -14.54
N ALA A 863 -22.23 -5.41 -14.35
CA ALA A 863 -21.20 -4.83 -13.50
C ALA A 863 -21.57 -5.06 -12.03
N THR A 864 -20.56 -5.13 -11.16
CA THR A 864 -20.82 -5.11 -9.72
C THR A 864 -21.44 -3.77 -9.34
N ALA A 865 -22.56 -3.79 -8.63
CA ALA A 865 -23.11 -2.61 -7.97
C ALA A 865 -22.75 -2.71 -6.49
N GLU A 866 -21.79 -1.91 -6.03
CA GLU A 866 -21.28 -1.92 -4.66
C GLU A 866 -22.04 -0.94 -3.78
N THR A 867 -22.39 0.23 -4.32
CA THR A 867 -23.24 1.24 -3.66
C THR A 867 -24.15 1.90 -4.70
N GLY A 868 -25.17 2.63 -4.29
CA GLY A 868 -26.07 3.30 -5.22
C GLY A 868 -26.86 4.47 -4.65
N GLY A 869 -27.47 5.23 -5.55
CA GLY A 869 -28.20 6.44 -5.20
C GLY A 869 -28.89 7.06 -6.42
N PHE A 870 -29.59 8.18 -6.19
CA PHE A 870 -30.17 8.98 -7.28
C PHE A 870 -29.38 10.26 -7.47
N ILE A 871 -29.14 10.62 -8.72
CA ILE A 871 -28.44 11.85 -9.11
C ILE A 871 -29.25 12.63 -10.15
N THR A 872 -28.92 13.91 -10.30
CA THR A 872 -29.47 14.81 -11.32
C THR A 872 -28.54 14.82 -12.53
N GLY A 873 -28.97 14.22 -13.62
CA GLY A 873 -28.27 14.21 -14.90
C GLY A 873 -28.65 15.37 -15.84
N PRO A 874 -28.09 15.37 -17.05
CA PRO A 874 -28.29 16.43 -18.04
C PRO A 874 -29.76 16.77 -18.30
N GLY A 875 -30.07 18.06 -18.32
CA GLY A 875 -31.44 18.56 -18.50
C GLY A 875 -32.38 18.30 -17.31
N GLY A 876 -31.82 18.06 -16.11
CA GLY A 876 -32.57 17.76 -14.89
C GLY A 876 -33.13 16.34 -14.83
N ARG A 877 -32.58 15.42 -15.64
CA ARG A 877 -33.04 14.02 -15.69
C ARG A 877 -32.61 13.30 -14.41
N ARG A 878 -33.55 12.73 -13.66
CA ARG A 878 -33.21 11.83 -12.54
C ARG A 878 -32.61 10.51 -13.06
N LEU A 879 -31.45 10.13 -12.55
CA LEU A 879 -30.72 8.91 -12.90
C LEU A 879 -30.47 8.07 -11.65
N LEU A 880 -30.41 6.74 -11.82
CA LEU A 880 -29.88 5.82 -10.83
C LEU A 880 -28.37 5.65 -11.09
N ILE A 881 -27.54 5.86 -10.08
CA ILE A 881 -26.10 5.58 -10.15
C ILE A 881 -25.78 4.33 -9.32
N ALA A 882 -24.88 3.51 -9.85
CA ALA A 882 -24.20 2.44 -9.15
C ALA A 882 -22.70 2.75 -9.11
N GLY A 883 -22.12 2.78 -7.90
CA GLY A 883 -20.67 2.62 -7.76
C GLY A 883 -20.33 1.18 -8.08
N THR A 884 -19.34 0.95 -8.95
CA THR A 884 -18.97 -0.40 -9.39
C THR A 884 -17.53 -0.69 -9.03
N ASP A 885 -17.16 -1.96 -8.94
CA ASP A 885 -15.75 -2.28 -9.07
C ASP A 885 -15.29 -1.77 -10.44
N ALA A 886 -14.19 -1.02 -10.43
CA ALA A 886 -13.66 -0.33 -11.57
C ALA A 886 -14.49 0.87 -12.10
N GLY A 887 -15.28 1.59 -11.31
CA GLY A 887 -15.85 2.88 -11.72
C GLY A 887 -17.29 3.16 -11.30
N ALA A 888 -18.14 3.56 -12.26
CA ALA A 888 -19.56 3.81 -12.01
C ALA A 888 -20.42 3.56 -13.27
N GLU A 889 -21.66 3.11 -13.06
CA GLU A 889 -22.67 2.95 -14.09
C GLU A 889 -23.94 3.75 -13.76
N LEU A 890 -24.57 4.30 -14.80
CA LEU A 890 -25.81 5.06 -14.73
C LEU A 890 -26.93 4.27 -15.39
N TYR A 891 -28.10 4.26 -14.78
CA TYR A 891 -29.29 3.58 -15.27
C TYR A 891 -30.50 4.52 -15.25
N ASP A 892 -31.52 4.18 -16.05
CA ASP A 892 -32.83 4.77 -15.90
C ASP A 892 -33.51 4.23 -14.63
N PRO A 893 -34.03 5.07 -13.71
CA PRO A 893 -34.66 4.59 -12.47
C PRO A 893 -35.77 3.56 -12.67
N ALA A 894 -36.44 3.55 -13.83
CA ALA A 894 -37.51 2.59 -14.14
C ALA A 894 -37.05 1.13 -14.08
N VAL A 895 -35.74 0.85 -14.14
CA VAL A 895 -35.19 -0.51 -13.99
C VAL A 895 -35.53 -1.13 -12.63
N LEU A 896 -35.65 -0.32 -11.57
CA LEU A 896 -35.86 -0.76 -10.19
C LEU A 896 -37.18 -1.50 -9.97
N THR A 897 -38.16 -1.30 -10.86
CA THR A 897 -39.48 -1.95 -10.81
C THR A 897 -39.82 -2.70 -12.11
N ALA A 898 -38.89 -2.77 -13.07
CA ALA A 898 -39.13 -3.38 -14.38
C ALA A 898 -39.15 -4.92 -14.35
N GLY A 899 -38.60 -5.54 -13.30
CA GLY A 899 -38.50 -7.00 -13.16
C GLY A 899 -37.62 -7.67 -14.22
N ARG A 900 -36.62 -6.95 -14.76
CA ARG A 900 -35.68 -7.45 -15.76
C ARG A 900 -34.26 -7.36 -15.26
N ASN A 901 -33.59 -8.51 -15.22
CA ASN A 901 -32.17 -8.59 -14.90
C ASN A 901 -31.31 -8.09 -16.05
N TYR A 902 -30.11 -7.63 -15.69
CA TYR A 902 -29.07 -7.15 -16.58
C TYR A 902 -29.53 -5.97 -17.44
N PRO A 903 -30.08 -4.90 -16.83
CA PRO A 903 -30.46 -3.72 -17.59
C PRO A 903 -29.22 -3.09 -18.24
N ALA A 904 -29.42 -2.48 -19.41
CA ALA A 904 -28.36 -1.71 -20.05
C ALA A 904 -28.15 -0.39 -19.30
N ALA A 905 -26.88 -0.09 -18.98
CA ALA A 905 -26.50 1.23 -18.49
C ALA A 905 -26.71 2.30 -19.57
N VAL A 906 -27.23 3.47 -19.18
CA VAL A 906 -27.38 4.66 -20.05
C VAL A 906 -26.11 5.52 -20.09
N GLY A 907 -25.20 5.32 -19.14
CA GLY A 907 -23.86 5.92 -19.09
C GLY A 907 -22.94 5.04 -18.25
N ARG A 908 -21.64 5.04 -18.54
CA ARG A 908 -20.64 4.28 -17.78
C ARG A 908 -19.29 4.97 -17.80
N ILE A 909 -18.52 4.78 -16.74
CA ILE A 909 -17.13 5.20 -16.65
C ILE A 909 -16.31 4.10 -15.98
N THR A 910 -15.06 3.92 -16.44
CA THR A 910 -14.19 2.85 -15.96
C THR A 910 -12.85 3.39 -15.48
N PHE A 911 -12.52 3.11 -14.23
CA PHE A 911 -11.23 3.37 -13.58
C PHE A 911 -10.92 2.17 -12.70
N SER A 912 -9.93 1.34 -13.04
CA SER A 912 -9.80 0.01 -12.43
C SER A 912 -9.60 0.02 -10.91
N GLY A 913 -8.95 1.04 -10.35
CA GLY A 913 -8.76 1.20 -8.90
C GLY A 913 -9.91 1.89 -8.15
N ALA A 914 -11.01 2.22 -8.84
CA ALA A 914 -12.18 2.84 -8.22
C ALA A 914 -13.20 1.80 -7.76
N ARG A 915 -13.86 2.09 -6.63
CA ARG A 915 -14.94 1.25 -6.09
C ARG A 915 -16.01 2.03 -5.33
N ASN A 916 -15.67 3.23 -4.88
CA ASN A 916 -16.58 4.14 -4.20
C ASN A 916 -16.82 5.39 -5.06
N TYR A 917 -17.84 6.17 -4.73
CA TYR A 917 -18.08 7.44 -5.40
C TYR A 917 -18.78 8.46 -4.48
N LEU A 918 -18.67 9.72 -4.88
CA LEU A 918 -19.46 10.84 -4.38
C LEU A 918 -20.12 11.51 -5.60
N ALA A 919 -21.36 11.96 -5.44
CA ALA A 919 -22.06 12.74 -6.46
C ALA A 919 -22.54 14.07 -5.88
N ALA A 920 -22.25 15.17 -6.58
CA ALA A 920 -22.66 16.52 -6.20
C ALA A 920 -22.53 17.47 -7.40
N ASP A 921 -23.40 18.48 -7.46
CA ASP A 921 -23.30 19.61 -8.40
C ASP A 921 -22.14 20.56 -8.02
N LEU A 922 -20.90 20.21 -8.41
CA LEU A 922 -19.69 20.91 -7.96
C LEU A 922 -19.47 22.25 -8.65
N ASP A 923 -20.10 22.48 -9.81
CA ASP A 923 -19.99 23.73 -10.56
C ASP A 923 -21.24 24.61 -10.52
N GLY A 924 -22.32 24.13 -9.90
CA GLY A 924 -23.56 24.86 -9.67
C GLY A 924 -24.46 24.99 -10.90
N ASP A 925 -24.32 24.09 -11.89
CA ASP A 925 -25.10 24.11 -13.13
C ASP A 925 -26.44 23.34 -13.03
N GLY A 926 -26.68 22.67 -11.89
CA GLY A 926 -27.87 21.85 -11.63
C GLY A 926 -27.76 20.41 -12.13
N VAL A 927 -26.58 19.96 -12.56
CA VAL A 927 -26.24 18.59 -12.90
C VAL A 927 -25.19 18.10 -11.92
N ASP A 928 -25.39 16.91 -11.36
CA ASP A 928 -24.40 16.32 -10.46
C ASP A 928 -23.18 15.83 -11.25
N ASP A 929 -21.99 16.15 -10.73
CA ASP A 929 -20.73 15.54 -11.11
C ASP A 929 -20.52 14.24 -10.35
N VAL A 930 -19.72 13.34 -10.92
CA VAL A 930 -19.32 12.08 -10.28
C VAL A 930 -17.84 12.14 -9.92
N VAL A 931 -17.56 11.98 -8.64
CA VAL A 931 -16.21 11.81 -8.07
C VAL A 931 -16.02 10.32 -7.80
N ASN A 932 -15.25 9.63 -8.65
CA ASN A 932 -14.84 8.25 -8.39
C ASN A 932 -13.73 8.22 -7.34
N LEU A 933 -13.83 7.29 -6.40
CA LEU A 933 -12.96 7.14 -5.23
C LEU A 933 -12.45 5.69 -5.12
N ASN A 934 -11.35 5.53 -4.39
CA ASN A 934 -10.79 4.22 -4.05
C ASN A 934 -11.61 3.49 -2.97
N PHE A 935 -11.19 2.29 -2.61
CA PHE A 935 -11.79 1.49 -1.54
C PHE A 935 -10.92 1.49 -0.29
N ASP A 936 -11.53 1.63 0.88
CA ASP A 936 -10.86 1.42 2.17
C ASP A 936 -10.73 -0.09 2.47
N ALA A 937 -9.85 -0.76 1.74
CA ALA A 937 -9.66 -2.21 1.86
C ALA A 937 -9.18 -2.61 3.26
N THR A 938 -8.31 -1.81 3.87
CA THR A 938 -7.75 -2.08 5.19
C THR A 938 -8.78 -1.89 6.30
N GLY A 939 -9.51 -0.76 6.30
CA GLY A 939 -10.55 -0.52 7.30
C GLY A 939 -11.69 -1.53 7.19
N TYR A 940 -12.03 -1.95 5.97
CA TYR A 940 -13.03 -3.00 5.76
C TYR A 940 -12.55 -4.38 6.22
N ASP A 941 -11.31 -4.81 5.93
CA ASP A 941 -10.76 -6.10 6.45
C ASP A 941 -10.80 -6.10 7.99
N ARG A 942 -10.33 -5.01 8.62
CA ARG A 942 -10.34 -4.86 10.09
C ARG A 942 -11.75 -4.92 10.66
N MET A 943 -12.71 -4.24 10.04
CA MET A 943 -14.12 -4.32 10.42
C MET A 943 -14.63 -5.76 10.35
N THR A 944 -14.38 -6.48 9.25
CA THR A 944 -14.83 -7.88 9.12
C THR A 944 -14.14 -8.82 10.13
N GLN A 945 -12.85 -8.59 10.44
CA GLN A 945 -12.13 -9.37 11.45
C GLN A 945 -12.74 -9.24 12.83
N THR A 946 -13.24 -8.07 13.21
CA THR A 946 -13.91 -7.90 14.51
C THR A 946 -15.15 -8.79 14.69
N GLN A 947 -15.67 -9.39 13.62
CA GLN A 947 -16.79 -10.32 13.64
C GLN A 947 -16.38 -11.78 13.42
N GLY A 948 -15.08 -12.10 13.30
CA GLY A 948 -14.55 -13.43 12.95
C GLY A 948 -14.40 -13.69 11.44
N GLY A 949 -14.58 -12.66 10.60
CA GLY A 949 -14.42 -12.74 9.14
C GLY A 949 -13.08 -12.21 8.64
N ARG A 950 -12.85 -12.24 7.32
CA ARG A 950 -11.74 -11.53 6.64
C ARG A 950 -12.20 -11.06 5.27
N TYR A 951 -11.73 -9.90 4.84
CA TYR A 951 -12.04 -9.29 3.56
C TYR A 951 -10.93 -8.35 3.11
N LEU A 952 -9.92 -8.90 2.44
CA LEU A 952 -8.86 -8.13 1.82
C LEU A 952 -8.95 -8.28 0.31
N MET A 953 -9.16 -7.18 -0.41
CA MET A 953 -9.02 -7.11 -1.85
C MET A 953 -7.86 -6.18 -2.19
N GLN A 954 -6.88 -6.72 -2.89
CA GLN A 954 -5.75 -5.97 -3.42
C GLN A 954 -5.78 -6.07 -4.94
N ASP A 955 -5.28 -5.04 -5.61
CA ASP A 955 -5.20 -4.99 -7.07
C ASP A 955 -3.98 -4.17 -7.52
N ASP A 956 -3.68 -4.31 -8.81
CA ASP A 956 -2.56 -3.69 -9.50
C ASP A 956 -2.97 -2.45 -10.32
N ALA A 957 -4.14 -1.85 -10.06
CA ALA A 957 -4.64 -0.73 -10.83
C ALA A 957 -4.06 0.61 -10.37
N ILE A 958 -4.20 1.63 -11.22
CA ILE A 958 -3.94 3.01 -10.82
C ILE A 958 -5.05 3.46 -9.87
N HIS A 959 -4.67 3.85 -8.66
CA HIS A 959 -5.58 4.38 -7.66
C HIS A 959 -5.63 5.89 -7.75
N GLN A 960 -6.83 6.42 -7.99
CA GLN A 960 -7.02 7.84 -8.26
C GLN A 960 -8.42 8.29 -7.89
N MET A 961 -8.51 9.52 -7.38
CA MET A 961 -9.77 10.25 -7.33
C MET A 961 -9.96 10.97 -8.66
N THR A 962 -11.04 10.66 -9.38
CA THR A 962 -11.34 11.30 -10.67
C THR A 962 -12.71 11.96 -10.65
N VAL A 963 -12.75 13.24 -11.00
CA VAL A 963 -13.98 14.04 -11.14
C VAL A 963 -14.41 14.03 -12.60
N SER A 964 -15.68 13.73 -12.84
CA SER A 964 -16.27 13.65 -14.18
C SER A 964 -17.60 14.40 -14.24
N THR A 965 -17.82 15.16 -15.31
CA THR A 965 -19.09 15.85 -15.58
C THR A 965 -20.01 14.98 -16.43
N LEU A 966 -21.32 15.16 -16.27
CA LEU A 966 -22.34 14.49 -17.09
C LEU A 966 -22.86 15.41 -18.20
N SER A 967 -23.00 14.90 -19.42
CA SER A 967 -23.54 15.67 -20.57
C SER A 967 -24.40 14.87 -21.53
#